data_AF-A0A8C5MB09-F1
#
_entry.id   AF-A0A8C5MB09-F1
#
_cell.length_a   1.000
_cell.length_b   1.000
_cell.length_c   1.000
_cell.angle_alpha   90.00
_cell.angle_beta   90.00
_cell.angle_gamma   90.00
#
_symmetry.space_group_name_H-M   'P 1'
#
loop_
_entity.id
_entity.type
_entity.pdbx_description
1 polymer ?
#
loop_
_entity_poly.entity_id
_entity_poly.type
_entity_poly.pdbx_seq_one_letter_code
_entity_poly.pdbx_strand_id
1 'polypeptide(L)'
;MPQNVEHAVETYVKIVEREMSQVYSRRHFTRASPNMSATDFGILKKLRDDPSIVIKPADKGGALVIMNSGDYVAEIQRQLGDVETYKKLDGDPTAAIVSRISTLIHDALENQIIDKGLSKFLVKKHPLIPVLYVLPKIHKSLTAPPGRPIVSAVDSVFSPLSIFLDRVARPYLQRIPSFILDTGDFLTKFRGLAVGDHSILVSLDVTSLYTSIQNFEGINAMKHALVDLGYSDNQLQFLLDLLDVVLGGSFFLFDRVFYTQIRGTSMGTNVAPTYANIFMSEFEENVVYKCDLFQYVHHWFRYIDDIIFVWEGTRDTLDEFLSILNNGSTSIKFTMSCSLTQINFLDTLVVKRNGKLMTDLYRKPTDKNSLLRYDSAHPPTLLNSLPRSQLVRVNRVVDLPESRDKRLEEMIERFRARGYPRQLLSRESIRINQPIIPQRRQSCGRIPFVSKYGTHTSQVKNILCKYWYILRDAYPDISEFQTIPLMSYKKGRSFRQTLVKAEFGQDTGRTPFFGKPRNGTFPCLSCSCCNAVIRGDSFVHPHSGRKSKIKGYFTCNSTYVVYLLKCPCGLIYVGETTQKVKNRFIKHRSDIRTKKIEFPVPEHFIRCGHDISQLRYQVIDEVPKLTRGGDREKLLKRRELYWIHHLNTLFPHGLNRESDLSPFL
;
A
#
# COMPACT_ATOMS: atom_id res chain seq x y z
N MET A 1 -7.53 14.07 -32.52
CA MET A 1 -6.49 15.03 -32.11
C MET A 1 -5.54 15.23 -33.28
N PRO A 2 -5.10 16.46 -33.60
CA PRO A 2 -4.33 16.72 -34.82
C PRO A 2 -2.88 16.22 -34.71
N GLN A 3 -2.34 15.67 -35.81
CA GLN A 3 -1.06 14.96 -35.92
C GLN A 3 0.18 15.75 -35.45
N ASN A 4 0.13 17.08 -35.38
CA ASN A 4 1.24 17.92 -34.89
C ASN A 4 1.34 17.96 -33.35
N VAL A 5 0.32 17.52 -32.62
CA VAL A 5 0.26 17.56 -31.15
C VAL A 5 1.06 16.41 -30.52
N GLU A 6 1.34 15.33 -31.24
CA GLU A 6 2.08 14.17 -30.71
C GLU A 6 3.60 14.37 -30.78
N HIS A 7 4.09 15.15 -31.75
CA HIS A 7 5.51 15.20 -32.09
C HIS A 7 6.41 15.82 -31.02
N ALA A 8 6.00 16.90 -30.36
CA ALA A 8 6.83 17.56 -29.34
C ALA A 8 6.90 16.74 -28.04
N VAL A 9 5.79 16.10 -27.64
CA VAL A 9 5.78 15.15 -26.51
C VAL A 9 6.67 13.96 -26.83
N GLU A 10 6.51 13.34 -28.00
CA GLU A 10 7.36 12.22 -28.42
C GLU A 10 8.84 12.60 -28.46
N THR A 11 9.16 13.79 -28.96
CA THR A 11 10.54 14.29 -29.04
C THR A 11 11.12 14.49 -27.64
N TYR A 12 10.37 15.11 -26.73
CA TYR A 12 10.76 15.24 -25.33
C TYR A 12 11.02 13.87 -24.70
N VAL A 13 10.10 12.91 -24.88
CA VAL A 13 10.23 11.55 -24.35
C VAL A 13 11.47 10.85 -24.91
N LYS A 14 11.66 10.83 -26.24
CA LYS A 14 12.81 10.19 -26.91
C LYS A 14 14.15 10.76 -26.42
N ILE A 15 14.25 12.08 -26.26
CA ILE A 15 15.48 12.72 -25.77
C ILE A 15 15.75 12.37 -24.30
N VAL A 16 14.71 12.47 -23.46
CA VAL A 16 14.80 12.14 -22.04
C VAL A 16 15.16 10.67 -21.85
N GLU A 17 14.51 9.74 -22.56
CA GLU A 17 14.79 8.31 -22.50
C GLU A 17 16.22 7.98 -22.92
N ARG A 18 16.73 8.64 -23.97
CA ARG A 18 18.12 8.47 -24.41
C ARG A 18 19.11 8.93 -23.34
N GLU A 19 18.94 10.12 -22.77
CA GLU A 19 19.84 10.61 -21.70
C GLU A 19 19.69 9.79 -20.42
N MET A 20 18.47 9.37 -20.05
CA MET A 20 18.26 8.47 -18.93
C MET A 20 18.96 7.13 -19.17
N SER A 21 18.87 6.56 -20.36
CA SER A 21 19.57 5.32 -20.72
C SER A 21 21.08 5.46 -20.59
N GLN A 22 21.65 6.63 -20.87
CA GLN A 22 23.06 6.91 -20.60
C GLN A 22 23.36 6.96 -19.09
N VAL A 23 22.49 7.58 -18.29
CA VAL A 23 22.61 7.56 -16.82
C VAL A 23 22.59 6.12 -16.30
N TYR A 24 21.71 5.27 -16.85
CA TYR A 24 21.55 3.87 -16.44
C TYR A 24 22.59 2.90 -17.04
N SER A 25 23.30 3.28 -18.10
CA SER A 25 24.32 2.44 -18.77
C SER A 25 25.76 2.75 -18.38
N ARG A 26 26.05 3.98 -17.91
CA ARG A 26 27.41 4.34 -17.46
C ARG A 26 27.83 3.43 -16.30
N ARG A 27 29.02 2.82 -16.42
CA ARG A 27 29.70 1.91 -15.46
C ARG A 27 29.84 2.43 -14.01
N HIS A 28 29.31 3.60 -13.69
CA HIS A 28 29.32 4.20 -12.35
C HIS A 28 28.23 3.68 -11.39
N PHE A 29 27.43 2.67 -11.77
CA PHE A 29 26.49 1.98 -10.85
C PHE A 29 27.16 1.32 -9.63
N THR A 30 28.49 1.31 -9.56
CA THR A 30 29.29 0.60 -8.57
C THR A 30 29.87 1.44 -7.44
N ARG A 31 29.61 2.76 -7.35
CA ARG A 31 30.22 3.60 -6.30
C ARG A 31 29.32 4.04 -5.15
N ALA A 32 28.01 3.77 -5.19
CA ALA A 32 27.23 3.86 -3.97
C ALA A 32 27.39 2.54 -3.23
N SER A 33 28.24 2.53 -2.20
CA SER A 33 28.33 1.40 -1.28
C SER A 33 26.91 1.10 -0.77
N PRO A 34 26.39 -0.12 -0.95
CA PRO A 34 25.11 -0.47 -0.36
C PRO A 34 25.19 -0.21 1.15
N ASN A 35 24.09 0.24 1.74
CA ASN A 35 24.00 0.51 3.20
C ASN A 35 24.21 -0.75 4.07
N MET A 36 24.58 -1.89 3.45
CA MET A 36 24.64 -3.22 4.03
C MET A 36 25.58 -4.10 3.20
N SER A 37 26.36 -4.96 3.86
CA SER A 37 27.22 -5.90 3.17
C SER A 37 26.43 -6.97 2.42
N ALA A 38 27.03 -7.63 1.43
CA ALA A 38 26.42 -8.77 0.75
C ALA A 38 26.12 -9.92 1.73
N THR A 39 26.95 -10.08 2.76
CA THR A 39 26.79 -11.08 3.83
C THR A 39 25.52 -10.83 4.64
N ASP A 40 25.34 -9.60 5.14
CA ASP A 40 24.16 -9.22 5.93
C ASP A 40 22.88 -9.38 5.10
N PHE A 41 22.92 -9.00 3.82
CA PHE A 41 21.79 -9.21 2.92
C PHE A 41 21.46 -10.70 2.76
N GLY A 42 22.49 -11.56 2.68
CA GLY A 42 22.35 -13.01 2.69
C GLY A 42 21.70 -13.54 3.97
N ILE A 43 22.11 -13.03 5.14
CA ILE A 43 21.53 -13.39 6.45
C ILE A 43 20.07 -12.98 6.54
N LEU A 44 19.73 -11.73 6.18
CA LEU A 44 18.34 -11.26 6.19
C LEU A 44 17.46 -12.09 5.26
N LYS A 45 18.00 -12.53 4.12
CA LYS A 45 17.30 -13.42 3.21
C LYS A 45 17.04 -14.78 3.84
N LYS A 46 18.05 -15.38 4.51
CA LYS A 46 17.89 -16.64 5.25
C LYS A 46 16.83 -16.50 6.34
N LEU A 47 16.89 -15.44 7.15
CA LEU A 47 15.93 -15.18 8.23
C LEU A 47 14.49 -15.01 7.70
N ARG A 48 14.33 -14.32 6.58
CA ARG A 48 13.01 -14.14 5.93
C ARG A 48 12.43 -15.44 5.35
N ASP A 49 13.31 -16.31 4.87
CA ASP A 49 12.94 -17.54 4.17
C ASP A 49 12.94 -18.76 5.13
N ASP A 50 13.20 -18.56 6.42
CA ASP A 50 13.12 -19.58 7.46
C ASP A 50 11.64 -19.89 7.80
N PRO A 51 11.17 -21.13 7.61
CA PRO A 51 9.77 -21.50 7.86
C PRO A 51 9.42 -21.63 9.34
N SER A 52 10.41 -21.74 10.24
CA SER A 52 10.19 -21.90 11.68
C SER A 52 9.79 -20.60 12.39
N ILE A 53 9.97 -19.45 11.72
CA ILE A 53 9.69 -18.14 12.28
C ILE A 53 8.77 -17.30 11.38
N VAL A 54 8.05 -16.38 12.01
CA VAL A 54 7.27 -15.35 11.36
C VAL A 54 7.73 -13.98 11.85
N ILE A 55 7.98 -13.07 10.89
CA ILE A 55 8.38 -11.69 11.19
C ILE A 55 7.24 -10.75 10.84
N LYS A 56 6.70 -10.06 11.86
CA LYS A 56 5.64 -9.06 11.72
C LYS A 56 6.02 -7.77 12.43
N PRO A 57 5.50 -6.61 11.98
CA PRO A 57 5.61 -5.42 12.79
C PRO A 57 4.71 -5.54 14.02
N ALA A 58 5.18 -4.96 15.13
CA ALA A 58 4.33 -4.77 16.29
C ALA A 58 3.17 -3.82 15.96
N ASP A 59 2.03 -4.04 16.62
CA ASP A 59 0.84 -3.20 16.47
C ASP A 59 1.09 -1.73 16.83
N LYS A 60 1.87 -1.50 17.89
CA LYS A 60 2.25 -0.17 18.40
C LYS A 60 3.76 -0.12 18.71
N GLY A 61 4.34 1.08 18.81
CA GLY A 61 5.75 1.29 19.20
C GLY A 61 6.82 1.09 18.11
N GLY A 62 6.43 0.66 16.90
CA GLY A 62 7.30 0.63 15.72
C GLY A 62 8.33 -0.51 15.66
N ALA A 63 8.26 -1.46 16.59
CA ALA A 63 9.15 -2.62 16.64
C ALA A 63 8.86 -3.67 15.54
N LEU A 64 9.85 -4.52 15.28
CA LEU A 64 9.69 -5.79 14.56
C LEU A 64 9.66 -6.92 15.58
N VAL A 65 8.75 -7.87 15.39
CA VAL A 65 8.57 -9.04 16.24
C VAL A 65 8.89 -10.28 15.42
N ILE A 66 9.76 -11.12 15.96
CA ILE A 66 10.09 -12.44 15.42
C ILE A 66 9.43 -13.45 16.35
N MET A 67 8.58 -14.33 15.82
CA MET A 67 7.81 -15.30 16.59
C MET A 67 7.98 -16.69 15.99
N ASN A 68 7.79 -17.72 16.81
CA ASN A 68 7.65 -19.08 16.32
C ASN A 68 6.42 -19.17 15.39
N SER A 69 6.55 -19.89 14.27
CA SER A 69 5.45 -20.04 13.32
C SER A 69 4.23 -20.76 13.91
N GLY A 70 4.43 -21.72 14.80
CA GLY A 70 3.37 -22.44 15.51
C GLY A 70 2.55 -21.50 16.40
N ASP A 71 3.19 -20.69 17.24
CA ASP A 71 2.51 -19.71 18.09
C ASP A 71 1.72 -18.69 17.26
N TYR A 72 2.29 -18.26 16.12
CA TYR A 72 1.64 -17.34 15.20
C TYR A 72 0.35 -17.94 14.61
N VAL A 73 0.42 -19.20 14.18
CA VAL A 73 -0.74 -19.92 13.65
C VAL A 73 -1.77 -20.15 14.75
N ALA A 74 -1.34 -20.55 15.95
CA ALA A 74 -2.22 -20.78 17.08
C ALA A 74 -3.02 -19.52 17.46
N GLU A 75 -2.39 -18.34 17.51
CA GLU A 75 -3.10 -17.10 17.80
C GLU A 75 -4.12 -16.72 16.71
N ILE A 76 -3.81 -16.96 15.43
CA ILE A 76 -4.76 -16.70 14.36
C ILE A 76 -5.92 -17.70 14.42
N GLN A 77 -5.64 -18.99 14.62
CA GLN A 77 -6.67 -20.01 14.73
C GLN A 77 -7.56 -19.80 15.97
N ARG A 78 -7.02 -19.29 17.07
CA ARG A 78 -7.81 -18.86 18.24
C ARG A 78 -8.84 -17.79 17.86
N GLN A 79 -8.49 -16.85 16.97
CA GLN A 79 -9.42 -15.83 16.50
C GLN A 79 -10.40 -16.36 15.44
N LEU A 80 -9.91 -17.18 14.49
CA LEU A 80 -10.76 -17.81 13.46
C LEU A 80 -11.69 -18.88 14.01
N GLY A 81 -11.45 -19.36 15.24
CA GLY A 81 -12.33 -20.26 15.96
C GLY A 81 -13.59 -19.58 16.52
N ASP A 82 -13.68 -18.24 16.47
CA ASP A 82 -14.91 -17.53 16.76
C ASP A 82 -15.91 -17.69 15.59
N VAL A 83 -16.83 -18.64 15.76
CA VAL A 83 -17.84 -19.00 14.75
C VAL A 83 -18.92 -17.94 14.58
N GLU A 84 -19.05 -16.98 15.50
CA GLU A 84 -19.97 -15.84 15.33
C GLU A 84 -19.38 -14.81 14.35
N THR A 85 -18.05 -14.72 14.29
CA THR A 85 -17.35 -13.73 13.44
C THR A 85 -16.89 -14.33 12.13
N TYR A 86 -16.41 -15.58 12.13
CA TYR A 86 -15.76 -16.20 10.97
C TYR A 86 -16.38 -17.53 10.58
N LYS A 87 -16.43 -17.78 9.27
CA LYS A 87 -16.86 -19.05 8.69
C LYS A 87 -15.80 -19.55 7.71
N LYS A 88 -15.43 -20.83 7.84
CA LYS A 88 -14.57 -21.51 6.87
C LYS A 88 -15.33 -21.77 5.56
N LEU A 89 -14.65 -21.61 4.43
CA LEU A 89 -15.18 -21.86 3.10
C LEU A 89 -14.57 -23.13 2.49
N ASP A 90 -15.32 -23.79 1.62
CA ASP A 90 -14.89 -25.04 0.96
C ASP A 90 -13.94 -24.80 -0.22
N GLY A 91 -13.89 -23.58 -0.75
CA GLY A 91 -13.07 -23.23 -1.91
C GLY A 91 -12.92 -21.73 -2.13
N ASP A 92 -12.26 -21.37 -3.22
CA ASP A 92 -12.02 -19.98 -3.62
C ASP A 92 -13.31 -19.32 -4.15
N PRO A 93 -13.89 -18.33 -3.44
CA PRO A 93 -15.14 -17.69 -3.86
C PRO A 93 -14.93 -16.56 -4.88
N THR A 94 -13.68 -16.28 -5.30
CA THR A 94 -13.34 -15.09 -6.10
C THR A 94 -14.20 -14.96 -7.35
N ALA A 95 -14.37 -16.04 -8.13
CA ALA A 95 -15.13 -15.99 -9.38
C ALA A 95 -16.62 -15.65 -9.16
N ALA A 96 -17.24 -16.23 -8.14
CA ALA A 96 -18.64 -15.97 -7.80
C ALA A 96 -18.85 -14.51 -7.39
N ILE A 97 -17.93 -13.96 -6.59
CA ILE A 97 -18.01 -12.56 -6.13
C ILE A 97 -17.74 -11.58 -7.28
N VAL A 98 -16.77 -11.87 -8.16
CA VAL A 98 -16.57 -11.07 -9.38
C VAL A 98 -17.83 -11.04 -10.23
N SER A 99 -18.49 -12.18 -10.42
CA SER A 99 -19.75 -12.25 -11.17
C SER A 99 -20.84 -11.40 -10.53
N ARG A 100 -21.04 -11.53 -9.20
CA ARG A 100 -22.03 -10.74 -8.46
C ARG A 100 -21.79 -9.24 -8.61
N ILE A 101 -20.53 -8.80 -8.45
CA ILE A 101 -20.16 -7.39 -8.62
C ILE A 101 -20.42 -6.95 -10.07
N SER A 102 -20.00 -7.72 -11.06
CA SER A 102 -20.20 -7.37 -12.46
C SER A 102 -21.66 -7.19 -12.83
N THR A 103 -22.57 -8.04 -12.32
CA THR A 103 -24.02 -7.88 -12.49
C THR A 103 -24.50 -6.57 -11.86
N LEU A 104 -24.19 -6.31 -10.59
CA LEU A 104 -24.60 -5.07 -9.91
C LEU A 104 -24.11 -3.80 -10.63
N ILE A 105 -22.87 -3.81 -11.11
CA ILE A 105 -22.30 -2.67 -11.84
C ILE A 105 -22.93 -2.52 -13.24
N HIS A 106 -23.27 -3.62 -13.90
CA HIS A 106 -23.93 -3.60 -15.20
C HIS A 106 -25.34 -3.00 -15.07
N ASP A 107 -26.13 -3.50 -14.13
CA ASP A 107 -27.50 -3.04 -13.89
C ASP A 107 -27.52 -1.55 -13.51
N ALA A 108 -26.57 -1.10 -12.68
CA ALA A 108 -26.43 0.31 -12.33
C ALA A 108 -26.04 1.20 -13.52
N LEU A 109 -25.27 0.67 -14.48
CA LEU A 109 -24.89 1.39 -15.70
C LEU A 109 -26.07 1.49 -16.67
N GLU A 110 -26.84 0.42 -16.84
CA GLU A 110 -28.04 0.41 -17.69
C GLU A 110 -29.11 1.37 -17.16
N ASN A 111 -29.29 1.41 -15.84
CA ASN A 111 -30.21 2.32 -15.16
C ASN A 111 -29.64 3.74 -14.97
N GLN A 112 -28.49 4.07 -15.55
CA GLN A 112 -27.85 5.40 -15.51
C GLN A 112 -27.56 5.91 -14.09
N ILE A 113 -27.43 5.02 -13.11
CA ILE A 113 -27.03 5.34 -11.73
C ILE A 113 -25.55 5.73 -11.70
N ILE A 114 -24.74 5.11 -12.56
CA ILE A 114 -23.30 5.35 -12.70
C ILE A 114 -22.90 5.57 -14.16
N ASP A 115 -21.77 6.24 -14.37
CA ASP A 115 -21.18 6.40 -15.70
C ASP A 115 -20.20 5.26 -16.07
N LYS A 116 -19.77 5.23 -17.34
CA LYS A 116 -18.81 4.24 -17.87
C LYS A 116 -17.44 4.32 -17.19
N GLY A 117 -17.02 5.50 -16.76
CA GLY A 117 -15.74 5.70 -16.07
C GLY A 117 -15.75 5.07 -14.68
N LEU A 118 -16.82 5.29 -13.92
CA LEU A 118 -17.04 4.70 -12.61
C LEU A 118 -17.24 3.19 -12.71
N SER A 119 -18.01 2.70 -13.70
CA SER A 119 -18.14 1.26 -13.98
C SER A 119 -16.77 0.59 -14.19
N LYS A 120 -15.90 1.18 -15.01
CA LYS A 120 -14.53 0.69 -15.24
C LYS A 120 -13.66 0.73 -13.99
N PHE A 121 -13.86 1.71 -13.10
CA PHE A 121 -13.15 1.79 -11.83
C PHE A 121 -13.59 0.67 -10.87
N LEU A 122 -14.91 0.43 -10.76
CA LEU A 122 -15.48 -0.52 -9.81
C LEU A 122 -15.19 -1.98 -10.16
N VAL A 123 -15.05 -2.32 -11.44
CA VAL A 123 -14.76 -3.70 -11.89
C VAL A 123 -13.26 -3.96 -12.00
N LYS A 124 -12.74 -4.82 -11.11
CA LYS A 124 -11.34 -5.27 -11.14
C LYS A 124 -11.19 -6.55 -11.98
N LYS A 125 -10.57 -6.43 -13.16
CA LYS A 125 -10.37 -7.57 -14.09
C LYS A 125 -9.43 -8.66 -13.56
N HIS A 126 -8.38 -8.28 -12.83
CA HIS A 126 -7.36 -9.18 -12.30
C HIS A 126 -7.18 -8.94 -10.79
N PRO A 127 -8.13 -9.35 -9.96
CA PRO A 127 -8.10 -9.08 -8.53
C PRO A 127 -7.03 -9.91 -7.82
N LEU A 128 -6.52 -9.38 -6.69
CA LEU A 128 -5.75 -10.14 -5.73
C LEU A 128 -6.65 -10.76 -4.66
N ILE A 129 -6.44 -12.03 -4.34
CA ILE A 129 -7.07 -12.72 -3.21
C ILE A 129 -6.63 -12.02 -1.91
N PRO A 130 -7.55 -11.54 -1.05
CA PRO A 130 -7.20 -10.97 0.24
C PRO A 130 -6.52 -12.01 1.15
N VAL A 131 -5.60 -11.57 2.01
CA VAL A 131 -4.93 -12.47 2.97
C VAL A 131 -5.02 -11.91 4.38
N LEU A 132 -5.24 -12.78 5.35
CA LEU A 132 -5.23 -12.42 6.77
C LEU A 132 -3.82 -12.51 7.34
N TYR A 133 -3.47 -11.54 8.18
CA TYR A 133 -2.31 -11.60 9.04
C TYR A 133 -2.59 -10.84 10.34
N VAL A 134 -1.91 -11.22 11.42
CA VAL A 134 -1.99 -10.47 12.69
C VAL A 134 -0.76 -9.60 12.96
N LEU A 135 -0.99 -8.47 13.62
CA LEU A 135 0.03 -7.60 14.21
C LEU A 135 0.11 -7.87 15.73
N PRO A 136 1.27 -8.29 16.28
CA PRO A 136 1.38 -8.58 17.71
C PRO A 136 1.22 -7.34 18.60
N LYS A 137 0.32 -7.39 19.57
CA LYS A 137 0.09 -6.33 20.57
C LYS A 137 1.05 -6.47 21.75
N ILE A 138 2.35 -6.27 21.50
CA ILE A 138 3.42 -6.39 22.52
C ILE A 138 3.31 -5.42 23.72
N HIS A 139 2.44 -4.42 23.62
CA HIS A 139 2.11 -3.50 24.71
C HIS A 139 1.08 -4.08 25.69
N LYS A 140 0.45 -5.21 25.37
CA LYS A 140 -0.45 -5.96 26.25
C LYS A 140 0.28 -7.12 26.94
N SER A 141 1.08 -7.89 26.19
CA SER A 141 1.93 -8.95 26.74
C SER A 141 3.17 -9.14 25.86
N LEU A 142 4.30 -9.50 26.47
CA LEU A 142 5.51 -9.93 25.75
C LEU A 142 5.51 -11.43 25.47
N THR A 143 4.81 -12.23 26.27
CA THR A 143 4.62 -13.67 26.11
C THR A 143 3.27 -13.93 25.46
N ALA A 144 3.24 -14.63 24.32
CA ALA A 144 2.04 -14.87 23.52
C ALA A 144 1.19 -13.58 23.29
N PRO A 145 1.76 -12.52 22.68
CA PRO A 145 1.05 -11.27 22.47
C PRO A 145 -0.23 -11.48 21.64
N PRO A 146 -1.40 -11.00 22.08
CA PRO A 146 -2.61 -11.04 21.28
C PRO A 146 -2.41 -10.37 19.92
N GLY A 147 -2.98 -10.95 18.86
CA GLY A 147 -2.89 -10.42 17.51
C GLY A 147 -3.97 -9.38 17.20
N ARG A 148 -3.63 -8.29 16.48
CA ARG A 148 -4.63 -7.50 15.75
C ARG A 148 -4.81 -8.11 14.35
N PRO A 149 -5.97 -8.69 14.02
CA PRO A 149 -6.21 -9.24 12.68
C PRO A 149 -6.29 -8.11 11.66
N ILE A 150 -5.64 -8.29 10.51
CA ILE A 150 -5.68 -7.37 9.38
C ILE A 150 -5.86 -8.17 8.10
N VAL A 151 -6.84 -7.79 7.29
CA VAL A 151 -7.08 -8.35 5.96
C VAL A 151 -6.40 -7.44 4.92
N SER A 152 -5.39 -7.96 4.23
CA SER A 152 -4.75 -7.25 3.11
C SER A 152 -5.59 -7.37 1.85
N ALA A 153 -6.58 -6.47 1.72
CA ALA A 153 -7.49 -6.39 0.57
C ALA A 153 -6.98 -5.48 -0.57
N VAL A 154 -5.71 -5.07 -0.54
CA VAL A 154 -5.11 -4.22 -1.59
C VAL A 154 -5.21 -4.92 -2.94
N ASP A 155 -5.72 -4.21 -3.95
CA ASP A 155 -5.95 -4.72 -5.32
C ASP A 155 -6.93 -5.91 -5.41
N SER A 156 -7.70 -6.19 -4.36
CA SER A 156 -8.76 -7.21 -4.37
C SER A 156 -10.03 -6.74 -5.08
N VAL A 157 -11.00 -7.65 -5.21
CA VAL A 157 -12.33 -7.36 -5.74
C VAL A 157 -13.06 -6.28 -4.94
N PHE A 158 -12.81 -6.16 -3.62
CA PHE A 158 -13.48 -5.20 -2.75
C PHE A 158 -12.86 -3.81 -2.75
N SER A 159 -11.59 -3.69 -3.17
CA SER A 159 -10.83 -2.45 -3.01
C SER A 159 -11.47 -1.25 -3.72
N PRO A 160 -11.90 -1.33 -5.00
CA PRO A 160 -12.55 -0.20 -5.66
C PRO A 160 -13.88 0.19 -5.01
N LEU A 161 -14.71 -0.80 -4.66
CA LEU A 161 -16.01 -0.61 -4.03
C LEU A 161 -15.86 0.11 -2.69
N SER A 162 -14.93 -0.37 -1.87
CA SER A 162 -14.66 0.21 -0.58
C SER A 162 -14.09 1.63 -0.66
N ILE A 163 -13.25 1.95 -1.65
CA ILE A 163 -12.75 3.32 -1.87
C ILE A 163 -13.90 4.24 -2.30
N PHE A 164 -14.79 3.74 -3.16
CA PHE A 164 -15.95 4.50 -3.63
C PHE A 164 -16.94 4.81 -2.49
N LEU A 165 -17.34 3.79 -1.73
CA LEU A 165 -18.24 3.94 -0.59
C LEU A 165 -17.69 4.89 0.49
N ASP A 166 -16.40 4.77 0.80
CA ASP A 166 -15.73 5.71 1.72
C ASP A 166 -15.81 7.14 1.21
N ARG A 167 -15.53 7.38 -0.07
CA ARG A 167 -15.61 8.73 -0.66
C ARG A 167 -17.04 9.30 -0.64
N VAL A 168 -18.03 8.45 -0.85
CA VAL A 168 -19.46 8.81 -0.86
C VAL A 168 -19.96 9.18 0.54
N ALA A 169 -19.65 8.38 1.56
CA ALA A 169 -20.20 8.57 2.90
C ALA A 169 -19.36 9.49 3.80
N ARG A 170 -18.07 9.69 3.51
CA ARG A 170 -17.17 10.52 4.33
C ARG A 170 -17.67 11.94 4.63
N PRO A 171 -18.37 12.67 3.73
CA PRO A 171 -18.91 13.99 4.06
C PRO A 171 -19.83 13.99 5.28
N TYR A 172 -20.52 12.88 5.57
CA TYR A 172 -21.39 12.77 6.74
C TYR A 172 -20.63 12.91 8.05
N LEU A 173 -19.36 12.49 8.11
CA LEU A 173 -18.57 12.53 9.35
C LEU A 173 -18.44 13.94 9.93
N GLN A 174 -18.50 14.99 9.10
CA GLN A 174 -18.43 16.38 9.53
C GLN A 174 -19.74 16.87 10.18
N ARG A 175 -20.84 16.13 10.03
CA ARG A 175 -22.14 16.43 10.66
C ARG A 175 -22.28 15.82 12.05
N ILE A 176 -21.45 14.82 12.37
CA ILE A 176 -21.48 14.12 13.65
C ILE A 176 -20.90 15.04 14.75
N PRO A 177 -21.66 15.44 15.79
CA PRO A 177 -21.20 16.39 16.80
C PRO A 177 -19.99 15.90 17.61
N SER A 178 -19.98 14.60 17.94
CA SER A 178 -18.91 13.95 18.71
C SER A 178 -17.60 13.77 17.92
N PHE A 179 -17.63 13.91 16.59
CA PHE A 179 -16.52 13.47 15.74
C PHE A 179 -15.26 14.32 15.91
N ILE A 180 -14.14 13.64 16.14
CA ILE A 180 -12.79 14.19 16.08
C ILE A 180 -12.09 13.68 14.82
N LEU A 181 -11.54 14.59 14.02
CA LEU A 181 -10.77 14.22 12.83
C LEU A 181 -9.36 13.71 13.16
N ASP A 182 -8.64 14.42 14.04
CA ASP A 182 -7.29 14.11 14.48
C ASP A 182 -6.96 14.87 15.77
N THR A 183 -5.74 14.67 16.30
CA THR A 183 -5.24 15.40 17.48
C THR A 183 -5.33 16.92 17.34
N GLY A 184 -5.10 17.46 16.14
CA GLY A 184 -5.19 18.91 15.92
C GLY A 184 -6.61 19.42 16.12
N ASP A 185 -7.59 18.75 15.52
CA ASP A 185 -9.02 19.05 15.71
C ASP A 185 -9.45 18.90 17.18
N PHE A 186 -9.00 17.82 17.84
CA PHE A 186 -9.21 17.63 19.29
C PHE A 186 -8.68 18.82 20.10
N LEU A 187 -7.43 19.23 19.89
CA LEU A 187 -6.83 20.34 20.62
C LEU A 187 -7.57 21.66 20.38
N THR A 188 -8.09 21.89 19.17
CA THR A 188 -8.90 23.08 18.86
C THR A 188 -10.23 23.07 19.60
N LYS A 189 -10.90 21.92 19.72
CA LYS A 189 -12.19 21.78 20.41
C LYS A 189 -12.06 21.73 21.94
N PHE A 190 -10.94 21.20 22.44
CA PHE A 190 -10.79 20.80 23.85
C PHE A 190 -10.05 21.84 24.71
N ARG A 191 -9.24 22.72 24.10
CA ARG A 191 -8.40 23.67 24.86
C ARG A 191 -9.20 24.77 25.53
N GLY A 192 -8.83 25.07 26.78
CA GLY A 192 -9.36 26.20 27.52
C GLY A 192 -10.78 26.00 28.05
N LEU A 193 -11.32 24.79 27.89
CA LEU A 193 -12.59 24.40 28.50
C LEU A 193 -12.47 24.46 30.03
N ALA A 194 -13.43 25.12 30.66
CA ALA A 194 -13.55 25.18 32.10
C ALA A 194 -14.11 23.85 32.62
N VAL A 195 -13.55 23.37 33.72
CA VAL A 195 -13.96 22.11 34.34
C VAL A 195 -14.04 22.27 35.85
N GLY A 196 -15.06 21.70 36.47
CA GLY A 196 -15.21 21.71 37.91
C GLY A 196 -14.07 20.98 38.63
N ASP A 197 -13.68 21.45 39.81
CA ASP A 197 -12.57 20.87 40.58
C ASP A 197 -12.83 19.41 41.00
N HIS A 198 -14.10 19.04 41.16
CA HIS A 198 -14.52 17.68 41.48
C HIS A 198 -14.92 16.83 40.27
N SER A 199 -14.88 17.41 39.06
CA SER A 199 -15.19 16.66 37.85
C SER A 199 -14.17 15.55 37.58
N ILE A 200 -14.65 14.44 37.03
CA ILE A 200 -13.88 13.25 36.68
C ILE A 200 -13.59 13.31 35.18
N LEU A 201 -12.31 13.17 34.81
CA LEU A 201 -11.92 12.95 33.42
C LEU A 201 -12.14 11.49 33.08
N VAL A 202 -12.86 11.22 31.99
CA VAL A 202 -13.22 9.86 31.59
C VAL A 202 -12.77 9.60 30.17
N SER A 203 -12.21 8.41 29.95
CA SER A 203 -11.94 7.88 28.61
C SER A 203 -12.53 6.50 28.50
N LEU A 204 -13.30 6.29 27.42
CA LEU A 204 -13.85 5.00 27.05
C LEU A 204 -13.14 4.46 25.81
N ASP A 205 -12.93 3.15 25.78
CA ASP A 205 -12.44 2.40 24.61
C ASP A 205 -13.50 1.37 24.21
N VAL A 206 -13.92 1.42 22.94
CA VAL A 206 -14.87 0.45 22.39
C VAL A 206 -14.16 -0.87 22.11
N THR A 207 -14.62 -1.93 22.76
CA THR A 207 -14.01 -3.25 22.64
C THR A 207 -14.24 -3.84 21.26
N SER A 208 -13.16 -4.01 20.51
CA SER A 208 -13.14 -4.70 19.20
C SER A 208 -14.14 -4.11 18.18
N LEU A 209 -14.33 -2.79 18.20
CA LEU A 209 -15.35 -2.05 17.41
C LEU A 209 -15.68 -2.68 16.05
N TYR A 210 -14.70 -2.82 15.16
CA TYR A 210 -14.94 -3.29 13.78
C TYR A 210 -15.55 -4.70 13.69
N THR A 211 -15.17 -5.64 14.55
CA THR A 211 -15.72 -7.00 14.54
C THR A 211 -17.02 -7.10 15.33
N SER A 212 -17.27 -6.14 16.22
CA SER A 212 -18.44 -6.16 17.10
C SER A 212 -19.72 -5.69 16.41
N ILE A 213 -19.64 -4.75 15.46
CA ILE A 213 -20.79 -4.19 14.73
C ILE A 213 -21.58 -5.29 14.01
N GLN A 214 -22.89 -5.32 14.22
CA GLN A 214 -23.77 -6.21 13.46
C GLN A 214 -23.99 -5.64 12.06
N ASN A 215 -23.85 -6.47 11.03
CA ASN A 215 -23.91 -6.00 9.64
C ASN A 215 -25.24 -5.32 9.32
N PHE A 216 -26.37 -5.86 9.80
CA PHE A 216 -27.68 -5.27 9.58
C PHE A 216 -27.82 -3.88 10.23
N GLU A 217 -27.37 -3.72 11.48
CA GLU A 217 -27.43 -2.45 12.22
C GLU A 217 -26.59 -1.40 11.51
N GLY A 218 -25.35 -1.73 11.15
CA GLY A 218 -24.49 -0.75 10.49
C GLY A 218 -24.89 -0.45 9.04
N ILE A 219 -25.52 -1.39 8.32
CA ILE A 219 -26.12 -1.10 7.00
C ILE A 219 -27.28 -0.11 7.17
N ASN A 220 -28.10 -0.26 8.23
CA ASN A 220 -29.18 0.67 8.53
C ASN A 220 -28.64 2.07 8.91
N ALA A 221 -27.61 2.13 9.75
CA ALA A 221 -26.92 3.38 10.08
C ALA A 221 -26.39 4.08 8.82
N MET A 222 -25.76 3.32 7.91
CA MET A 222 -25.28 3.85 6.63
C MET A 222 -26.44 4.35 5.77
N LYS A 223 -27.57 3.64 5.76
CA LYS A 223 -28.77 4.06 5.03
C LYS A 223 -29.24 5.43 5.49
N HIS A 224 -29.40 5.65 6.79
CA HIS A 224 -29.80 6.95 7.35
C HIS A 224 -28.80 8.05 6.99
N ALA A 225 -27.50 7.79 7.13
CA ALA A 225 -26.46 8.75 6.77
C ALA A 225 -26.48 9.14 5.27
N LEU A 226 -26.75 8.18 4.37
CA LEU A 226 -26.85 8.44 2.93
C LEU A 226 -28.12 9.20 2.56
N VAL A 227 -29.24 8.93 3.23
CA VAL A 227 -30.49 9.71 3.07
C VAL A 227 -30.24 11.17 3.47
N ASP A 228 -29.58 11.40 4.60
CA ASP A 228 -29.24 12.75 5.07
C ASP A 228 -28.31 13.49 4.10
N LEU A 229 -27.43 12.77 3.40
CA LEU A 229 -26.58 13.34 2.35
C LEU A 229 -27.34 13.67 1.05
N GLY A 230 -28.61 13.27 0.93
CA GLY A 230 -29.48 13.59 -0.19
C GLY A 230 -29.35 12.65 -1.39
N TYR A 231 -28.92 11.41 -1.19
CA TYR A 231 -28.91 10.40 -2.25
C TYR A 231 -30.34 9.92 -2.58
N SER A 232 -30.64 9.71 -3.87
CA SER A 232 -31.96 9.20 -4.30
C SER A 232 -32.14 7.72 -3.96
N ASP A 233 -33.39 7.23 -3.93
CA ASP A 233 -33.70 5.84 -3.56
C ASP A 233 -32.93 4.81 -4.42
N ASN A 234 -32.85 5.03 -5.73
CA ASN A 234 -32.11 4.13 -6.64
C ASN A 234 -30.60 4.14 -6.34
N GLN A 235 -30.03 5.32 -6.04
CA GLN A 235 -28.62 5.43 -5.67
C GLN A 235 -28.36 4.78 -4.31
N LEU A 236 -29.27 4.98 -3.36
CA LEU A 236 -29.21 4.41 -2.03
C LEU A 236 -29.18 2.88 -2.10
N GLN A 237 -30.11 2.27 -2.84
CA GLN A 237 -30.15 0.82 -3.01
C GLN A 237 -28.84 0.29 -3.60
N PHE A 238 -28.34 0.91 -4.67
CA PHE A 238 -27.06 0.54 -5.27
C PHE A 238 -25.89 0.64 -4.27
N LEU A 239 -25.80 1.72 -3.49
CA LEU A 239 -24.75 1.92 -2.50
C LEU A 239 -24.83 0.89 -1.36
N LEU A 240 -26.04 0.55 -0.91
CA LEU A 240 -26.25 -0.46 0.13
C LEU A 240 -25.93 -1.87 -0.39
N ASP A 241 -26.25 -2.19 -1.64
CA ASP A 241 -25.89 -3.46 -2.26
C ASP A 241 -24.36 -3.60 -2.41
N LEU A 242 -23.67 -2.52 -2.78
CA LEU A 242 -22.21 -2.50 -2.77
C LEU A 242 -21.64 -2.69 -1.37
N LEU A 243 -22.24 -2.05 -0.36
CA LEU A 243 -21.82 -2.21 1.03
C LEU A 243 -22.02 -3.64 1.51
N ASP A 244 -23.16 -4.28 1.17
CA ASP A 244 -23.42 -5.68 1.48
C ASP A 244 -22.38 -6.60 0.84
N VAL A 245 -21.97 -6.37 -0.42
CA VAL A 245 -20.87 -7.14 -1.02
C VAL A 245 -19.56 -6.92 -0.27
N VAL A 246 -19.25 -5.70 0.17
CA VAL A 246 -18.03 -5.41 0.92
C VAL A 246 -18.06 -6.05 2.31
N LEU A 247 -19.19 -6.02 3.02
CA LEU A 247 -19.32 -6.58 4.37
C LEU A 247 -19.55 -8.10 4.34
N GLY A 248 -20.61 -8.56 3.68
CA GLY A 248 -21.00 -9.97 3.59
C GLY A 248 -20.16 -10.81 2.63
N GLY A 249 -19.44 -10.18 1.70
CA GLY A 249 -18.52 -10.85 0.79
C GLY A 249 -17.07 -10.90 1.28
N SER A 250 -16.73 -10.31 2.44
CA SER A 250 -15.34 -10.20 2.91
C SER A 250 -14.70 -11.56 3.20
N PHE A 251 -14.08 -12.16 2.18
CA PHE A 251 -13.29 -13.39 2.30
C PHE A 251 -11.80 -13.11 2.28
N PHE A 252 -11.03 -14.04 2.84
CA PHE A 252 -9.58 -13.99 2.84
C PHE A 252 -8.97 -15.40 2.94
N LEU A 253 -7.71 -15.49 2.51
CA LEU A 253 -6.90 -16.69 2.61
C LEU A 253 -5.99 -16.62 3.85
N PHE A 254 -6.00 -17.67 4.65
CA PHE A 254 -5.01 -17.91 5.70
C PHE A 254 -4.60 -19.38 5.70
N ASP A 255 -3.30 -19.63 5.70
CA ASP A 255 -2.73 -20.99 5.69
C ASP A 255 -3.43 -21.95 4.71
N ARG A 256 -3.60 -21.47 3.46
CA ARG A 256 -4.23 -22.20 2.34
C ARG A 256 -5.72 -22.52 2.51
N VAL A 257 -6.36 -22.02 3.56
CA VAL A 257 -7.79 -22.17 3.81
C VAL A 257 -8.48 -20.82 3.60
N PHE A 258 -9.63 -20.87 2.92
CA PHE A 258 -10.47 -19.70 2.74
C PHE A 258 -11.43 -19.54 3.91
N TYR A 259 -11.59 -18.31 4.36
CA TYR A 259 -12.54 -17.93 5.39
C TYR A 259 -13.32 -16.71 4.91
N THR A 260 -14.52 -16.52 5.45
CA THR A 260 -15.31 -15.30 5.30
C THR A 260 -15.64 -14.74 6.69
N GLN A 261 -15.64 -13.42 6.79
CA GLN A 261 -16.12 -12.72 7.97
C GLN A 261 -17.63 -12.49 7.82
N ILE A 262 -18.43 -13.04 8.73
CA ILE A 262 -19.89 -12.97 8.69
C ILE A 262 -20.47 -11.89 9.61
N ARG A 263 -19.64 -11.34 10.50
CA ARG A 263 -20.02 -10.26 11.43
C ARG A 263 -18.97 -9.15 11.45
N GLY A 264 -19.43 -7.91 11.45
CA GLY A 264 -18.59 -6.72 11.45
C GLY A 264 -17.89 -6.51 10.11
N THR A 265 -16.90 -5.63 10.13
CA THR A 265 -16.11 -5.26 8.96
C THR A 265 -14.65 -5.67 9.12
N SER A 266 -14.03 -6.12 8.03
CA SER A 266 -12.62 -6.51 8.03
C SER A 266 -11.71 -5.30 8.24
N MET A 267 -10.82 -5.40 9.23
CA MET A 267 -9.79 -4.39 9.46
C MET A 267 -8.82 -4.36 8.27
N GLY A 268 -8.71 -3.20 7.62
CA GLY A 268 -7.89 -3.03 6.41
C GLY A 268 -8.67 -2.58 5.18
N THR A 269 -10.00 -2.62 5.26
CA THR A 269 -10.93 -2.09 4.25
C THR A 269 -11.03 -0.56 4.33
N ASN A 270 -11.10 0.15 3.19
CA ASN A 270 -11.09 1.61 3.13
C ASN A 270 -12.33 2.27 3.76
N VAL A 271 -13.51 1.65 3.66
CA VAL A 271 -14.79 2.18 4.17
C VAL A 271 -14.96 1.92 5.66
N ALA A 272 -14.21 0.97 6.23
CA ALA A 272 -14.39 0.53 7.61
C ALA A 272 -14.37 1.69 8.63
N PRO A 273 -13.43 2.66 8.60
CA PRO A 273 -13.44 3.78 9.55
C PRO A 273 -14.67 4.68 9.41
N THR A 274 -15.10 4.96 8.17
CA THR A 274 -16.27 5.80 7.90
C THR A 274 -17.54 5.09 8.37
N TYR A 275 -17.69 3.81 8.01
CA TYR A 275 -18.78 2.94 8.45
C TYR A 275 -18.88 2.85 9.98
N ALA A 276 -17.76 2.61 10.67
CA ALA A 276 -17.73 2.52 12.13
C ALA A 276 -18.12 3.84 12.81
N ASN A 277 -17.68 5.00 12.27
CA ASN A 277 -18.08 6.29 12.81
C ASN A 277 -19.57 6.59 12.64
N ILE A 278 -20.14 6.21 11.49
CA ILE A 278 -21.57 6.37 11.20
C ILE A 278 -22.40 5.51 12.15
N PHE A 279 -22.06 4.22 12.27
CA PHE A 279 -22.73 3.33 13.21
C PHE A 279 -22.64 3.85 14.66
N MET A 280 -21.46 4.30 15.09
CA MET A 280 -21.31 4.84 16.44
C MET A 280 -22.09 6.15 16.64
N SER A 281 -22.30 6.96 15.60
CA SER A 281 -23.16 8.15 15.69
C SER A 281 -24.60 7.77 15.99
N GLU A 282 -25.13 6.76 15.29
CA GLU A 282 -26.49 6.27 15.51
C GLU A 282 -26.63 5.62 16.91
N PHE A 283 -25.61 4.92 17.38
CA PHE A 283 -25.56 4.43 18.76
C PHE A 283 -25.58 5.58 19.78
N GLU A 284 -24.78 6.63 19.54
CA GLU A 284 -24.74 7.82 20.40
C GLU A 284 -26.12 8.50 20.47
N GLU A 285 -26.79 8.67 19.33
CA GLU A 285 -28.13 9.27 19.27
C GLU A 285 -29.22 8.44 19.96
N ASN A 286 -29.12 7.12 19.89
CA ASN A 286 -30.15 6.23 20.43
C ASN A 286 -29.94 5.81 21.88
N VAL A 287 -28.70 5.81 22.36
CA VAL A 287 -28.37 5.33 23.70
C VAL A 287 -27.76 6.43 24.55
N VAL A 288 -26.73 7.12 24.04
CA VAL A 288 -25.95 8.08 24.83
C VAL A 288 -26.76 9.34 25.11
N TYR A 289 -27.25 10.01 24.07
CA TYR A 289 -27.92 11.31 24.20
C TYR A 289 -29.35 11.21 24.76
N LYS A 290 -29.94 10.01 24.77
CA LYS A 290 -31.26 9.73 25.37
C LYS A 290 -31.19 9.26 26.82
N CYS A 291 -29.99 9.05 27.36
CA CYS A 291 -29.81 8.62 28.75
C CYS A 291 -29.97 9.81 29.70
N ASP A 292 -30.78 9.67 30.75
CA ASP A 292 -30.99 10.73 31.75
C ASP A 292 -29.70 11.15 32.47
N LEU A 293 -28.75 10.22 32.61
CA LEU A 293 -27.44 10.50 33.21
C LEU A 293 -26.51 11.31 32.28
N PHE A 294 -26.88 11.48 31.00
CA PHE A 294 -26.10 12.29 30.06
C PHE A 294 -26.01 13.77 30.47
N GLN A 295 -26.91 14.25 31.32
CA GLN A 295 -26.83 15.60 31.91
C GLN A 295 -25.53 15.85 32.71
N TYR A 296 -24.86 14.78 33.18
CA TYR A 296 -23.57 14.88 33.87
C TYR A 296 -22.36 14.85 32.91
N VAL A 297 -22.59 14.62 31.62
CA VAL A 297 -21.55 14.52 30.60
C VAL A 297 -21.30 15.90 29.99
N HIS A 298 -20.05 16.34 30.05
CA HIS A 298 -19.57 17.52 29.34
C HIS A 298 -18.53 17.13 28.31
N HIS A 299 -18.56 17.81 27.16
CA HIS A 299 -17.53 17.69 26.12
C HIS A 299 -17.32 16.26 25.61
N TRP A 300 -18.42 15.57 25.25
CA TRP A 300 -18.37 14.24 24.66
C TRP A 300 -17.73 14.27 23.27
N PHE A 301 -16.52 13.72 23.16
CA PHE A 301 -15.80 13.64 21.90
C PHE A 301 -15.28 12.23 21.62
N ARG A 302 -15.30 11.85 20.34
CA ARG A 302 -14.96 10.52 19.87
C ARG A 302 -14.02 10.56 18.66
N TYR A 303 -12.92 9.83 18.77
CA TYR A 303 -12.03 9.48 17.68
C TYR A 303 -12.15 7.97 17.40
N ILE A 304 -13.01 7.60 16.46
CA ILE A 304 -13.30 6.19 16.13
C ILE A 304 -13.76 5.40 17.37
N ASP A 305 -12.87 4.63 18.00
CA ASP A 305 -13.06 3.76 19.17
C ASP A 305 -12.68 4.43 20.50
N ASP A 306 -11.87 5.49 20.46
CA ASP A 306 -11.45 6.25 21.64
C ASP A 306 -12.46 7.39 21.91
N ILE A 307 -13.04 7.42 23.11
CA ILE A 307 -13.96 8.48 23.57
C ILE A 307 -13.34 9.19 24.77
N ILE A 308 -13.55 10.50 24.86
CA ILE A 308 -13.22 11.33 26.03
C ILE A 308 -14.38 12.25 26.38
N PHE A 309 -14.62 12.42 27.68
CA PHE A 309 -15.56 13.40 28.21
C PHE A 309 -15.20 13.75 29.66
N VAL A 310 -15.86 14.79 30.18
CA VAL A 310 -15.79 15.21 31.57
C VAL A 310 -17.10 14.83 32.25
N TRP A 311 -17.03 14.26 33.45
CA TRP A 311 -18.18 13.84 34.23
C TRP A 311 -18.31 14.67 35.50
N GLU A 312 -19.48 15.24 35.73
CA GLU A 312 -19.79 16.06 36.93
C GLU A 312 -20.56 15.33 38.02
N GLY A 313 -21.01 14.10 37.77
CA GLY A 313 -21.68 13.26 38.77
C GLY A 313 -20.71 12.55 39.72
N THR A 314 -21.24 11.65 40.55
CA THR A 314 -20.45 10.79 41.43
C THR A 314 -19.81 9.64 40.65
N ARG A 315 -18.89 8.92 41.31
CA ARG A 315 -18.31 7.71 40.73
C ARG A 315 -19.37 6.62 40.50
N ASP A 316 -20.32 6.47 41.41
CA ASP A 316 -21.35 5.43 41.33
C ASP A 316 -22.30 5.68 40.14
N THR A 317 -22.72 6.93 39.93
CA THR A 317 -23.55 7.26 38.75
C THR A 317 -22.78 7.14 37.44
N LEU A 318 -21.45 7.33 37.45
CA LEU A 318 -20.61 7.07 36.29
C LEU A 318 -20.53 5.57 35.97
N ASP A 319 -20.40 4.71 36.99
CA ASP A 319 -20.39 3.26 36.81
C ASP A 319 -21.77 2.74 36.35
N GLU A 320 -22.85 3.34 36.84
CA GLU A 320 -24.22 3.11 36.33
C GLU A 320 -24.36 3.54 34.87
N PHE A 321 -23.88 4.72 34.50
CA PHE A 321 -23.88 5.18 33.12
C PHE A 321 -23.12 4.21 32.19
N LEU A 322 -21.94 3.74 32.61
CA LEU A 322 -21.20 2.71 31.87
C LEU A 322 -22.00 1.41 31.73
N SER A 323 -22.73 1.00 32.78
CA SER A 323 -23.62 -0.17 32.73
C SER A 323 -24.72 0.01 31.69
N ILE A 324 -25.37 1.19 31.65
CA ILE A 324 -26.39 1.53 30.65
C ILE A 324 -25.79 1.46 29.23
N LEU A 325 -24.62 2.07 28.99
CA LEU A 325 -23.96 2.01 27.68
C LEU A 325 -23.66 0.57 27.26
N ASN A 326 -23.18 -0.25 28.20
CA ASN A 326 -22.90 -1.67 27.95
C ASN A 326 -24.17 -2.52 27.79
N ASN A 327 -25.33 -2.06 28.24
CA ASN A 327 -26.61 -2.76 28.05
C ASN A 327 -27.40 -2.23 26.85
N GLY A 328 -27.08 -1.04 26.34
CA GLY A 328 -27.74 -0.42 25.18
C GLY A 328 -27.48 -1.13 23.86
N SER A 329 -26.50 -2.02 23.80
CA SER A 329 -26.29 -2.94 22.66
C SER A 329 -25.85 -4.31 23.16
N THR A 330 -26.34 -5.36 22.49
CA THR A 330 -25.87 -6.73 22.69
C THR A 330 -24.43 -6.91 22.22
N SER A 331 -24.00 -6.11 21.23
CA SER A 331 -22.79 -6.33 20.45
C SER A 331 -21.64 -5.39 20.83
N ILE A 332 -21.94 -4.13 21.16
CA ILE A 332 -20.95 -3.11 21.50
C ILE A 332 -20.74 -3.05 23.01
N LYS A 333 -19.48 -3.05 23.44
CA LYS A 333 -19.08 -2.92 24.84
C LYS A 333 -17.96 -1.90 25.00
N PHE A 334 -17.93 -1.24 26.15
CA PHE A 334 -16.99 -0.19 26.51
C PHE A 334 -16.16 -0.61 27.72
N THR A 335 -14.87 -0.27 27.68
CA THR A 335 -14.01 -0.26 28.86
C THR A 335 -13.75 1.17 29.28
N MET A 336 -13.71 1.43 30.59
CA MET A 336 -13.58 2.77 31.13
C MET A 336 -12.26 2.94 31.90
N SER A 337 -11.60 4.06 31.65
CA SER A 337 -10.56 4.60 32.52
C SER A 337 -10.97 6.01 32.96
N CYS A 338 -10.66 6.36 34.20
CA CYS A 338 -11.05 7.65 34.76
C CYS A 338 -9.99 8.19 35.71
N SER A 339 -9.97 9.50 35.90
CA SER A 339 -9.06 10.16 36.82
C SER A 339 -9.58 11.53 37.21
N LEU A 340 -9.31 11.95 38.45
CA LEU A 340 -9.61 13.31 38.91
C LEU A 340 -8.59 14.34 38.38
N THR A 341 -7.41 13.90 37.96
CA THR A 341 -6.27 14.80 37.68
C THR A 341 -5.81 14.77 36.23
N GLN A 342 -5.67 13.59 35.63
CA GLN A 342 -5.13 13.44 34.28
C GLN A 342 -5.55 12.15 33.59
N ILE A 343 -5.69 12.18 32.27
CA ILE A 343 -6.03 11.01 31.45
C ILE A 343 -5.32 11.06 30.10
N ASN A 344 -5.04 9.89 29.52
CA ASN A 344 -4.45 9.81 28.18
C ASN A 344 -5.54 9.79 27.12
N PHE A 345 -5.37 10.56 26.05
CA PHE A 345 -6.25 10.52 24.89
C PHE A 345 -5.46 10.81 23.61
N LEU A 346 -5.54 9.89 22.64
CA LEU A 346 -4.71 9.88 21.43
C LEU A 346 -3.21 9.91 21.76
N ASP A 347 -2.50 10.94 21.30
CA ASP A 347 -1.09 11.23 21.58
C ASP A 347 -0.89 12.34 22.62
N THR A 348 -1.94 12.66 23.40
CA THR A 348 -1.92 13.70 24.42
C THR A 348 -2.18 13.12 25.82
N LEU A 349 -1.58 13.77 26.82
CA LEU A 349 -1.93 13.63 28.23
C LEU A 349 -2.75 14.86 28.59
N VAL A 350 -4.03 14.65 28.87
CA VAL A 350 -4.94 15.70 29.34
C VAL A 350 -4.77 15.83 30.85
N VAL A 351 -4.57 17.05 31.33
CA VAL A 351 -4.34 17.37 32.75
C VAL A 351 -5.29 18.48 33.18
N LYS A 352 -5.93 18.29 34.33
CA LYS A 352 -6.73 19.32 35.00
C LYS A 352 -5.82 20.19 35.86
N ARG A 353 -5.82 21.50 35.62
CA ARG A 353 -5.06 22.47 36.41
C ARG A 353 -5.82 23.79 36.52
N ASN A 354 -6.03 24.26 37.74
CA ASN A 354 -6.71 25.54 38.05
C ASN A 354 -8.09 25.67 37.35
N GLY A 355 -8.94 24.65 37.47
CA GLY A 355 -10.27 24.62 36.85
C GLY A 355 -10.28 24.62 35.31
N LYS A 356 -9.13 24.34 34.66
CA LYS A 356 -9.00 24.28 33.20
C LYS A 356 -8.34 22.99 32.75
N LEU A 357 -8.67 22.60 31.53
CA LEU A 357 -8.02 21.49 30.83
C LEU A 357 -6.78 21.98 30.07
N MET A 358 -5.66 21.30 30.33
CA MET A 358 -4.38 21.51 29.67
C MET A 358 -3.89 20.19 29.06
N THR A 359 -2.97 20.28 28.12
CA THR A 359 -2.43 19.14 27.38
C THR A 359 -0.90 19.09 27.41
N ASP A 360 -0.37 17.88 27.47
CA ASP A 360 1.05 17.54 27.31
C ASP A 360 1.20 16.34 26.35
N LEU A 361 2.42 16.02 25.93
CA LEU A 361 2.70 14.88 25.07
C LEU A 361 2.64 13.56 25.86
N TYR A 362 1.84 12.63 25.35
CA TYR A 362 1.85 11.26 25.85
C TYR A 362 2.73 10.34 24.99
N ARG A 363 3.52 9.50 25.64
CA ARG A 363 4.35 8.47 25.00
C ARG A 363 4.13 7.15 25.69
N LYS A 364 3.89 6.10 24.91
CA LYS A 364 3.72 4.75 25.47
C LYS A 364 5.06 4.19 25.93
N PRO A 365 5.12 3.40 27.01
CA PRO A 365 6.35 2.78 27.48
C PRO A 365 7.08 1.97 26.40
N THR A 366 6.33 1.35 25.47
CA THR A 366 6.88 0.56 24.37
C THR A 366 7.39 1.38 23.18
N ASP A 367 7.19 2.70 23.16
CA ASP A 367 7.57 3.53 22.02
C ASP A 367 9.09 3.65 21.92
N LYS A 368 9.67 3.17 20.82
CA LYS A 368 11.11 3.36 20.54
C LYS A 368 11.36 4.69 19.80
N ASN A 369 12.60 5.15 19.78
CA ASN A 369 12.97 6.32 18.98
C ASN A 369 12.95 5.99 17.47
N SER A 370 11.75 6.06 16.87
CA SER A 370 11.44 5.69 15.48
C SER A 370 11.75 6.79 14.46
N LEU A 371 12.32 7.92 14.89
CA LEU A 371 12.78 8.99 14.00
C LEU A 371 13.77 8.44 12.97
N LEU A 372 13.74 8.97 11.75
CA LEU A 372 14.72 8.60 10.73
C LEU A 372 16.14 8.91 11.23
N ARG A 373 17.14 8.16 10.74
CA ARG A 373 18.53 8.54 10.95
C ARG A 373 18.92 9.60 9.93
N TYR A 374 19.80 10.52 10.32
CA TYR A 374 20.26 11.57 9.41
C TYR A 374 21.10 11.01 8.24
N ASP A 375 21.77 9.88 8.45
CA ASP A 375 22.55 9.16 7.44
C ASP A 375 21.70 8.22 6.55
N SER A 376 20.37 8.23 6.70
CA SER A 376 19.50 7.34 5.93
C SER A 376 19.31 7.81 4.48
N ALA A 377 19.08 6.86 3.56
CA ALA A 377 18.85 7.13 2.14
C ALA A 377 17.46 7.73 1.85
N HIS A 378 17.23 8.95 2.33
CA HIS A 378 16.00 9.74 2.12
C HIS A 378 16.36 11.12 1.55
N PRO A 379 15.39 11.81 0.89
CA PRO A 379 15.62 13.16 0.41
C PRO A 379 16.12 14.10 1.53
N PRO A 380 17.20 14.89 1.31
CA PRO A 380 17.70 15.82 2.32
C PRO A 380 16.66 16.83 2.78
N THR A 381 15.75 17.24 1.88
CA THR A 381 14.63 18.12 2.22
C THR A 381 13.70 17.50 3.26
N LEU A 382 13.42 16.19 3.16
CA LEU A 382 12.64 15.47 4.17
C LEU A 382 13.41 15.43 5.49
N LEU A 383 14.68 14.99 5.47
CA LEU A 383 15.49 14.90 6.68
C LEU A 383 15.61 16.26 7.39
N ASN A 384 15.91 17.32 6.67
CA ASN A 384 16.10 18.66 7.23
C ASN A 384 14.81 19.32 7.75
N SER A 385 13.64 18.90 7.27
CA SER A 385 12.33 19.43 7.71
C SER A 385 11.74 18.66 8.89
N LEU A 386 12.18 17.41 9.14
CA LEU A 386 11.69 16.58 10.22
C LEU A 386 11.82 17.24 11.61
N PRO A 387 12.97 17.83 12.01
CA PRO A 387 13.11 18.50 13.29
C PRO A 387 12.06 19.58 13.49
N ARG A 388 11.92 20.49 12.52
CA ARG A 388 10.89 21.54 12.57
C ARG A 388 9.50 20.96 12.74
N SER A 389 9.13 19.94 11.96
CA SER A 389 7.79 19.34 12.03
C SER A 389 7.46 18.76 13.41
N GLN A 390 8.43 18.11 14.07
CA GLN A 390 8.22 17.50 15.37
C GLN A 390 8.26 18.53 16.51
N LEU A 391 9.15 19.53 16.44
CA LEU A 391 9.20 20.62 17.43
C LEU A 391 7.93 21.48 17.37
N VAL A 392 7.43 21.77 16.16
CA VAL A 392 6.13 22.43 15.98
C VAL A 392 4.99 21.58 16.57
N ARG A 393 5.04 20.25 16.42
CA ARG A 393 4.08 19.36 17.07
C ARG A 393 4.14 19.49 18.60
N VAL A 394 5.34 19.60 19.19
CA VAL A 394 5.48 19.85 20.64
C VAL A 394 4.80 21.17 21.02
N ASN A 395 5.13 22.28 20.35
CA ASN A 395 4.50 23.59 20.62
C ASN A 395 2.99 23.56 20.42
N ARG A 396 2.52 22.79 19.45
CA ARG A 396 1.10 22.67 19.16
C ARG A 396 0.39 21.81 20.19
N VAL A 397 1.03 20.85 20.85
CA VAL A 397 0.36 19.91 21.80
C VAL A 397 0.53 20.36 23.26
N VAL A 398 1.68 20.92 23.63
CA VAL A 398 1.97 21.22 25.05
C VAL A 398 1.55 22.64 25.41
N ASP A 399 0.65 22.76 26.37
CA ASP A 399 0.09 24.05 26.79
C ASP A 399 0.97 24.80 27.80
N LEU A 400 1.54 24.07 28.77
CA LEU A 400 2.35 24.67 29.84
C LEU A 400 3.74 25.06 29.33
N PRO A 401 4.17 26.33 29.46
CA PRO A 401 5.48 26.78 28.99
C PRO A 401 6.65 25.98 29.57
N GLU A 402 6.66 25.70 30.88
CA GLU A 402 7.75 24.98 31.53
C GLU A 402 7.83 23.52 31.06
N SER A 403 6.66 22.90 30.86
CA SER A 403 6.59 21.53 30.32
C SER A 403 7.02 21.51 28.86
N ARG A 404 6.62 22.51 28.08
CA ARG A 404 6.94 22.63 26.66
C ARG A 404 8.45 22.70 26.44
N ASP A 405 9.16 23.52 27.22
CA ASP A 405 10.62 23.65 27.09
C ASP A 405 11.33 22.32 27.37
N LYS A 406 10.90 21.61 28.43
CA LYS A 406 11.38 20.26 28.72
C LYS A 406 11.09 19.27 27.57
N ARG A 407 9.87 19.26 27.03
CA ARG A 407 9.49 18.38 25.90
C ARG A 407 10.23 18.70 24.62
N LEU A 408 10.54 19.97 24.37
CA LEU A 408 11.36 20.41 23.24
C LEU A 408 12.79 19.88 23.38
N GLU A 409 13.39 20.00 24.56
CA GLU A 409 14.72 19.46 24.84
C GLU A 409 14.76 17.92 24.67
N GLU A 410 13.79 17.20 25.23
CA GLU A 410 13.63 15.76 25.04
C GLU A 410 13.57 15.38 23.54
N MET A 411 12.83 16.16 22.74
CA MET A 411 12.74 15.94 21.29
C MET A 411 14.06 16.24 20.57
N ILE A 412 14.79 17.29 20.96
CA ILE A 412 16.11 17.63 20.41
C ILE A 412 17.11 16.52 20.69
N GLU A 413 17.16 16.00 21.92
CA GLU A 413 18.03 14.88 22.29
C GLU A 413 17.71 13.63 21.48
N ARG A 414 16.42 13.37 21.22
CA ARG A 414 16.01 12.27 20.34
C ARG A 414 16.51 12.43 18.91
N PHE A 415 16.55 13.63 18.34
CA PHE A 415 17.15 13.85 17.03
C PHE A 415 18.68 13.73 17.07
N ARG A 416 19.32 14.23 18.13
CA ARG A 416 20.77 14.09 18.34
C ARG A 416 21.19 12.62 18.37
N ALA A 417 20.45 11.79 19.10
CA ALA A 417 20.65 10.34 19.14
C ALA A 417 20.47 9.63 17.78
N ARG A 418 19.91 10.31 16.78
CA ARG A 418 19.74 9.83 15.40
C ARG A 418 20.73 10.46 14.41
N GLY A 419 21.74 11.17 14.93
CA GLY A 419 22.84 11.73 14.14
C GLY A 419 22.55 13.07 13.48
N TYR A 420 21.50 13.79 13.90
CA TYR A 420 21.17 15.08 13.32
C TYR A 420 22.21 16.16 13.71
N PRO A 421 22.65 17.01 12.77
CA PRO A 421 23.64 18.06 13.05
C PRO A 421 23.13 19.07 14.07
N ARG A 422 23.97 19.44 15.05
CA ARG A 422 23.62 20.41 16.09
C ARG A 422 23.17 21.75 15.51
N GLN A 423 23.88 22.27 14.49
CA GLN A 423 23.54 23.52 13.81
C GLN A 423 22.14 23.49 13.18
N LEU A 424 21.73 22.35 12.61
CA LEU A 424 20.39 22.18 12.06
C LEU A 424 19.34 22.23 13.18
N LEU A 425 19.57 21.52 14.28
CA LEU A 425 18.65 21.49 15.42
C LEU A 425 18.49 22.87 16.05
N SER A 426 19.59 23.58 16.30
CA SER A 426 19.57 24.96 16.82
C SER A 426 18.87 25.93 15.88
N ARG A 427 19.08 25.81 14.56
CA ARG A 427 18.39 26.67 13.59
C ARG A 427 16.89 26.43 13.58
N GLU A 428 16.46 25.17 13.58
CA GLU A 428 15.03 24.85 13.53
C GLU A 428 14.34 25.13 14.88
N SER A 429 15.03 25.02 16.02
CA SER A 429 14.48 25.39 17.33
C SER A 429 14.22 26.88 17.49
N ILE A 430 14.95 27.75 16.78
CA ILE A 430 14.64 29.19 16.75
C ILE A 430 13.41 29.46 15.86
N ARG A 431 13.29 28.72 14.75
CA ARG A 431 12.23 28.92 13.75
C ARG A 431 10.84 28.50 14.21
N ILE A 432 10.71 27.72 15.28
CA ILE A 432 9.38 27.33 15.80
C ILE A 432 8.63 28.48 16.48
N ASN A 433 9.34 29.54 16.88
CA ASN A 433 8.76 30.72 17.51
C ASN A 433 8.17 31.71 16.49
N GLN A 434 8.40 31.48 15.19
CA GLN A 434 7.76 32.27 14.14
C GLN A 434 6.31 31.80 13.96
N PRO A 435 5.34 32.72 13.85
CA PRO A 435 3.95 32.37 13.65
C PRO A 435 3.81 31.50 12.40
N ILE A 436 3.28 30.29 12.59
CA ILE A 436 2.98 29.38 11.50
C ILE A 436 1.66 29.85 10.91
N ILE A 437 1.73 30.71 9.90
CA ILE A 437 0.55 31.02 9.09
C ILE A 437 0.13 29.70 8.43
N PRO A 438 -1.06 29.14 8.74
CA PRO A 438 -1.54 27.96 8.05
C PRO A 438 -1.84 28.37 6.61
N GLN A 439 -0.86 28.27 5.73
CA GLN A 439 -1.12 28.38 4.30
C GLN A 439 -1.99 27.18 3.93
N ARG A 440 -3.26 27.45 3.57
CA ARG A 440 -4.07 26.48 2.82
C ARG A 440 -3.19 25.98 1.69
N ARG A 441 -3.02 24.65 1.59
CA ARG A 441 -2.31 24.03 0.46
C ARG A 441 -3.04 24.44 -0.81
N GLN A 442 -2.57 25.49 -1.48
CA GLN A 442 -3.02 25.81 -2.82
C GLN A 442 -2.65 24.62 -3.72
N SER A 443 -3.54 24.25 -4.64
CA SER A 443 -3.21 23.24 -5.63
C SER A 443 -2.00 23.75 -6.40
N CYS A 444 -0.91 23.00 -6.31
CA CYS A 444 0.27 23.28 -7.10
C CYS A 444 -0.10 22.85 -8.53
N GLY A 445 -0.34 23.80 -9.45
CA GLY A 445 -0.60 23.53 -10.87
C GLY A 445 0.56 22.87 -11.62
N ARG A 446 1.57 22.38 -10.90
CA ARG A 446 2.74 21.69 -11.44
C ARG A 446 2.45 20.20 -11.55
N ILE A 447 2.81 19.62 -12.69
CA ILE A 447 2.71 18.18 -12.91
C ILE A 447 3.66 17.44 -11.95
N PRO A 448 3.17 16.53 -11.09
CA PRO A 448 4.03 15.76 -10.20
C PRO A 448 4.72 14.61 -10.95
N PHE A 449 6.06 14.62 -10.98
CA PHE A 449 6.84 13.47 -11.45
C PHE A 449 7.20 12.58 -10.26
N VAL A 450 6.58 11.41 -10.16
CA VAL A 450 6.71 10.52 -9.01
C VAL A 450 7.71 9.39 -9.29
N SER A 451 8.86 9.41 -8.62
CA SER A 451 9.89 8.37 -8.74
C SER A 451 10.30 7.80 -7.37
N LYS A 452 11.12 6.74 -7.34
CA LYS A 452 11.74 6.30 -6.08
C LYS A 452 12.97 7.15 -5.81
N TYR A 453 13.16 7.59 -4.55
CA TYR A 453 14.38 8.29 -4.18
C TYR A 453 15.59 7.35 -4.28
N GLY A 454 16.69 7.84 -4.85
CA GLY A 454 17.94 7.11 -4.99
C GLY A 454 19.09 8.02 -5.41
N THR A 455 20.24 7.42 -5.64
CA THR A 455 21.51 8.10 -6.00
C THR A 455 21.42 8.90 -7.29
N HIS A 456 20.56 8.49 -8.23
CA HIS A 456 20.40 9.12 -9.54
C HIS A 456 19.29 10.17 -9.58
N THR A 457 18.57 10.36 -8.47
CA THR A 457 17.40 11.24 -8.43
C THR A 457 17.71 12.66 -8.89
N SER A 458 18.88 13.21 -8.52
CA SER A 458 19.30 14.55 -8.97
C SER A 458 19.59 14.59 -10.47
N GLN A 459 20.22 13.55 -11.03
CA GLN A 459 20.50 13.44 -12.46
C GLN A 459 19.19 13.32 -13.26
N VAL A 460 18.27 12.47 -12.80
CA VAL A 460 16.93 12.31 -13.37
C VAL A 460 16.17 13.63 -13.38
N LYS A 461 16.15 14.34 -12.24
CA LYS A 461 15.56 15.69 -12.15
C LYS A 461 16.18 16.64 -13.18
N ASN A 462 17.50 16.68 -13.27
CA ASN A 462 18.20 17.58 -14.19
C ASN A 462 17.85 17.29 -15.65
N ILE A 463 17.80 16.02 -16.05
CA ILE A 463 17.41 15.61 -17.42
C ILE A 463 15.97 16.04 -17.73
N LEU A 464 15.04 15.74 -16.81
CA LEU A 464 13.62 16.08 -17.00
C LEU A 464 13.41 17.59 -17.13
N CYS A 465 14.08 18.39 -16.29
CA CYS A 465 14.01 19.84 -16.31
C CYS A 465 14.73 20.45 -17.53
N LYS A 466 15.88 19.89 -17.94
CA LYS A 466 16.74 20.40 -19.02
C LYS A 466 15.98 20.51 -20.35
N TYR A 467 15.14 19.54 -20.66
CA TYR A 467 14.38 19.48 -21.92
C TYR A 467 12.94 19.96 -21.81
N TRP A 468 12.50 20.42 -20.63
CA TRP A 468 11.11 20.80 -20.41
C TRP A 468 10.65 21.97 -21.29
N TYR A 469 11.59 22.79 -21.76
CA TYR A 469 11.30 23.87 -22.71
C TYR A 469 10.64 23.36 -24.01
N ILE A 470 10.93 22.12 -24.44
CA ILE A 470 10.30 21.52 -25.64
C ILE A 470 8.77 21.48 -25.47
N LEU A 471 8.30 21.11 -24.28
CA LEU A 471 6.87 21.08 -23.98
C LEU A 471 6.33 22.49 -23.75
N ARG A 472 7.04 23.33 -22.99
CA ARG A 472 6.61 24.69 -22.71
C ARG A 472 6.41 25.51 -23.99
N ASP A 473 7.38 25.43 -24.91
CA ASP A 473 7.42 26.25 -26.12
C ASP A 473 6.45 25.70 -27.20
N ALA A 474 6.24 24.38 -27.25
CA ALA A 474 5.27 23.76 -28.16
C ALA A 474 3.81 23.93 -27.70
N TYR A 475 3.58 24.15 -26.41
CA TYR A 475 2.23 24.21 -25.82
C TYR A 475 2.08 25.42 -24.86
N PRO A 476 2.11 26.65 -25.38
CA PRO A 476 1.98 27.86 -24.56
C PRO A 476 0.63 27.93 -23.82
N ASP A 477 -0.44 27.39 -24.42
CA ASP A 477 -1.80 27.42 -23.86
C ASP A 477 -2.03 26.36 -22.77
N ILE A 478 -1.11 25.40 -22.58
CA ILE A 478 -1.22 24.38 -21.54
C ILE A 478 -0.51 24.88 -20.28
N SER A 479 -1.30 25.33 -19.31
CA SER A 479 -0.83 25.92 -18.04
C SER A 479 0.15 25.01 -17.28
N GLU A 480 -0.07 23.69 -17.34
CA GLU A 480 0.68 22.66 -16.66
C GLU A 480 2.11 22.49 -17.21
N PHE A 481 2.34 22.85 -18.48
CA PHE A 481 3.65 22.81 -19.11
C PHE A 481 4.47 24.09 -18.91
N GLN A 482 3.83 25.18 -18.46
CA GLN A 482 4.51 26.46 -18.20
C GLN A 482 5.46 26.40 -17.00
N THR A 483 5.29 25.42 -16.12
CA THR A 483 6.13 25.23 -14.95
C THR A 483 6.81 23.87 -14.98
N ILE A 484 8.07 23.82 -14.53
CA ILE A 484 8.80 22.55 -14.45
C ILE A 484 8.11 21.56 -13.50
N PRO A 485 8.18 20.25 -13.78
CA PRO A 485 7.47 19.25 -13.01
C PRO A 485 7.93 19.24 -11.55
N LEU A 486 7.00 18.93 -10.65
CA LEU A 486 7.27 18.76 -9.23
C LEU A 486 7.84 17.36 -8.98
N MET A 487 9.14 17.28 -8.69
CA MET A 487 9.76 16.01 -8.34
C MET A 487 9.27 15.52 -6.97
N SER A 488 8.55 14.41 -7.00
CA SER A 488 8.00 13.74 -5.82
C SER A 488 8.62 12.35 -5.67
N TYR A 489 8.95 11.97 -4.44
CA TYR A 489 9.66 10.74 -4.19
C TYR A 489 8.86 9.77 -3.33
N LYS A 490 8.62 8.58 -3.86
CA LYS A 490 8.15 7.43 -3.09
C LYS A 490 9.30 6.87 -2.27
N LYS A 491 8.96 6.39 -1.07
CA LYS A 491 9.89 5.65 -0.22
C LYS A 491 10.39 4.40 -0.94
N GLY A 492 11.70 4.16 -0.89
CA GLY A 492 12.30 2.92 -1.35
C GLY A 492 11.89 1.72 -0.47
N ARG A 493 12.25 0.50 -0.89
CA ARG A 493 11.99 -0.70 -0.09
C ARG A 493 12.89 -0.70 1.14
N SER A 494 12.29 -0.57 2.32
CA SER A 494 13.01 -0.65 3.60
C SER A 494 13.32 -2.09 3.99
N PHE A 495 14.32 -2.32 4.86
CA PHE A 495 14.63 -3.65 5.40
C PHE A 495 13.41 -4.31 6.04
N ARG A 496 12.63 -3.54 6.80
CA ARG A 496 11.33 -3.98 7.36
C ARG A 496 10.40 -4.56 6.29
N GLN A 497 10.24 -3.90 5.14
CA GLN A 497 9.41 -4.38 4.03
C GLN A 497 10.05 -5.54 3.23
N THR A 498 11.33 -5.81 3.43
CA THR A 498 12.00 -6.98 2.86
C THR A 498 11.75 -8.21 3.72
N LEU A 499 11.71 -8.06 5.04
CA LEU A 499 11.53 -9.15 6.01
C LEU A 499 10.06 -9.53 6.24
N VAL A 500 9.17 -8.54 6.32
CA VAL A 500 7.75 -8.77 6.62
C VAL A 500 7.03 -9.23 5.36
N LYS A 501 6.32 -10.36 5.44
CA LYS A 501 5.35 -10.84 4.44
C LYS A 501 3.94 -10.74 5.03
N ALA A 502 2.94 -10.40 4.21
CA ALA A 502 1.54 -10.47 4.63
C ALA A 502 1.08 -11.93 4.65
N GLU A 503 1.25 -12.63 3.52
CA GLU A 503 0.93 -14.04 3.31
C GLU A 503 1.76 -14.96 4.21
N PHE A 504 1.08 -15.94 4.81
CA PHE A 504 1.66 -17.06 5.55
C PHE A 504 1.52 -18.34 4.71
N GLY A 505 2.47 -19.28 4.85
CA GLY A 505 2.35 -20.62 4.25
C GLY A 505 2.60 -20.70 2.74
N GLN A 506 3.54 -19.91 2.20
CA GLN A 506 3.89 -19.93 0.76
C GLN A 506 4.20 -21.35 0.27
N ASP A 507 3.72 -21.64 -0.92
CA ASP A 507 3.98 -22.89 -1.61
C ASP A 507 5.48 -23.01 -1.91
N THR A 508 6.20 -23.81 -1.11
CA THR A 508 7.54 -24.28 -1.49
C THR A 508 7.32 -25.26 -2.63
N GLY A 509 7.06 -24.74 -3.84
CA GLY A 509 6.60 -25.51 -4.99
C GLY A 509 7.22 -26.89 -5.01
N ARG A 510 6.43 -27.90 -4.63
CA ARG A 510 6.85 -29.30 -4.71
C ARG A 510 6.90 -29.60 -6.19
N THR A 511 8.07 -29.41 -6.78
CA THR A 511 8.36 -29.95 -8.10
C THR A 511 8.21 -31.46 -8.00
N PRO A 512 7.42 -32.12 -8.88
CA PRO A 512 7.29 -33.58 -8.89
C PRO A 512 8.58 -34.31 -9.31
N PHE A 513 9.73 -33.61 -9.28
CA PHE A 513 11.03 -34.08 -9.66
C PHE A 513 11.79 -34.51 -8.39
N PHE A 514 12.20 -35.78 -8.32
CA PHE A 514 13.09 -36.28 -7.27
C PHE A 514 14.51 -35.72 -7.48
N GLY A 515 14.72 -34.45 -7.10
CA GLY A 515 15.99 -33.74 -7.20
C GLY A 515 15.82 -32.24 -7.42
N LYS A 516 16.85 -31.43 -7.12
CA LYS A 516 16.84 -30.00 -7.47
C LYS A 516 17.01 -29.87 -9.00
N PRO A 517 16.03 -29.30 -9.73
CA PRO A 517 16.18 -29.10 -11.18
C PRO A 517 17.44 -28.27 -11.46
N ARG A 518 18.23 -28.67 -12.47
CA ARG A 518 19.35 -27.83 -12.93
C ARG A 518 18.77 -26.55 -13.51
N ASN A 519 19.23 -25.39 -13.07
CA ASN A 519 18.79 -24.14 -13.68
C ASN A 519 19.27 -24.07 -15.14
N GLY A 520 18.44 -23.52 -16.02
CA GLY A 520 18.77 -23.32 -17.43
C GLY A 520 17.66 -23.69 -18.40
N THR A 521 17.97 -23.56 -19.70
CA THR A 521 17.11 -24.03 -20.78
C THR A 521 17.64 -25.34 -21.35
N PHE A 522 16.76 -26.32 -21.52
CA PHE A 522 17.08 -27.65 -22.02
C PHE A 522 16.05 -28.09 -23.09
N PRO A 523 16.44 -28.95 -24.05
CA PRO A 523 15.48 -29.52 -24.99
C PRO A 523 14.46 -30.41 -24.24
N CYS A 524 13.20 -30.41 -24.68
CA CYS A 524 12.19 -31.34 -24.13
C CYS A 524 12.29 -32.76 -24.70
N LEU A 525 13.20 -32.97 -25.65
CA LEU A 525 13.49 -34.24 -26.36
C LEU A 525 12.33 -34.84 -27.16
N SER A 526 11.20 -34.14 -27.24
CA SER A 526 9.96 -34.62 -27.88
C SER A 526 9.40 -33.66 -28.93
N CYS A 527 10.18 -32.68 -29.39
CA CYS A 527 9.73 -31.76 -30.43
C CYS A 527 10.83 -31.34 -31.41
N SER A 528 10.42 -31.00 -32.63
CA SER A 528 11.29 -30.52 -33.72
C SER A 528 12.06 -29.22 -33.41
N CYS A 529 11.63 -28.45 -32.39
CA CYS A 529 12.33 -27.24 -31.96
C CYS A 529 13.55 -27.52 -31.07
N CYS A 530 13.75 -28.76 -30.59
CA CYS A 530 14.82 -29.09 -29.65
C CYS A 530 16.23 -28.83 -30.22
N ASN A 531 16.39 -28.95 -31.54
CA ASN A 531 17.64 -28.68 -32.22
C ASN A 531 18.06 -27.20 -32.18
N ALA A 532 17.10 -26.30 -31.99
CA ALA A 532 17.32 -24.86 -31.98
C ALA A 532 17.57 -24.29 -30.57
N VAL A 533 17.47 -25.12 -29.53
CA VAL A 533 17.63 -24.70 -28.13
C VAL A 533 19.10 -24.40 -27.83
N ILE A 534 19.37 -23.18 -27.35
CA ILE A 534 20.64 -22.84 -26.71
C ILE A 534 20.60 -23.42 -25.30
N ARG A 535 21.40 -24.47 -25.08
CA ARG A 535 21.43 -25.19 -23.81
C ARG A 535 22.31 -24.48 -22.80
N GLY A 536 21.90 -24.47 -21.53
CA GLY A 536 22.76 -24.04 -20.43
C GLY A 536 22.04 -23.21 -19.38
N ASP A 537 22.78 -22.96 -18.29
CA ASP A 537 22.30 -22.26 -17.09
C ASP A 537 22.52 -20.74 -17.14
N SER A 538 22.93 -20.23 -18.29
CA SER A 538 23.33 -18.84 -18.46
C SER A 538 23.27 -18.41 -19.91
N PHE A 539 23.21 -17.10 -20.10
CA PHE A 539 23.29 -16.42 -21.38
C PHE A 539 24.26 -15.25 -21.29
N VAL A 540 24.74 -14.77 -22.44
CA VAL A 540 25.75 -13.73 -22.54
C VAL A 540 25.11 -12.45 -23.05
N HIS A 541 25.37 -11.34 -22.37
CA HIS A 541 24.94 -10.02 -22.84
C HIS A 541 25.65 -9.68 -24.17
N PRO A 542 24.91 -9.30 -25.23
CA PRO A 542 25.46 -9.18 -26.58
C PRO A 542 26.60 -8.15 -26.69
N HIS A 543 26.46 -6.99 -26.03
CA HIS A 543 27.44 -5.90 -26.13
C HIS A 543 28.55 -5.91 -25.06
N SER A 544 28.24 -6.35 -23.83
CA SER A 544 29.19 -6.29 -22.71
C SER A 544 29.95 -7.60 -22.47
N GLY A 545 29.55 -8.71 -23.11
CA GLY A 545 30.13 -10.03 -22.87
C GLY A 545 29.83 -10.62 -21.49
N ARG A 546 29.08 -9.92 -20.64
CA ARG A 546 28.77 -10.37 -19.27
C ARG A 546 27.85 -11.59 -19.29
N LYS A 547 28.23 -12.63 -18.54
CA LYS A 547 27.43 -13.84 -18.36
C LYS A 547 26.39 -13.64 -17.25
N SER A 548 25.12 -13.90 -17.56
CA SER A 548 23.99 -13.84 -16.63
C SER A 548 23.45 -15.24 -16.37
N LYS A 549 23.24 -15.59 -15.10
CA LYS A 549 22.67 -16.89 -14.70
C LYS A 549 21.15 -16.89 -14.87
N ILE A 550 20.65 -17.95 -15.51
CA ILE A 550 19.23 -18.27 -15.63
C ILE A 550 18.76 -18.85 -14.29
N LYS A 551 17.58 -18.44 -13.83
CA LYS A 551 16.97 -18.95 -12.60
C LYS A 551 15.70 -19.70 -13.01
N GLY A 552 15.61 -20.98 -12.66
CA GLY A 552 14.53 -21.86 -13.08
C GLY A 552 14.97 -22.89 -14.12
N TYR A 553 14.14 -23.92 -14.30
CA TYR A 553 14.34 -25.00 -15.27
C TYR A 553 13.33 -24.84 -16.41
N PHE A 554 13.83 -24.69 -17.63
CA PHE A 554 13.03 -24.39 -18.79
C PHE A 554 13.20 -25.43 -19.88
N THR A 555 12.10 -25.71 -20.59
CA THR A 555 12.10 -26.59 -21.75
C THR A 555 11.29 -25.98 -22.88
N CYS A 556 11.23 -26.65 -24.02
CA CYS A 556 10.37 -26.28 -25.15
C CYS A 556 8.86 -26.18 -24.77
N ASN A 557 8.45 -26.76 -23.64
CA ASN A 557 7.08 -26.73 -23.15
C ASN A 557 6.81 -25.62 -22.11
N SER A 558 7.81 -24.82 -21.73
CA SER A 558 7.63 -23.73 -20.77
C SER A 558 6.68 -22.65 -21.30
N THR A 559 5.87 -22.07 -20.41
CA THR A 559 4.83 -21.06 -20.68
C THR A 559 5.01 -19.84 -19.76
N TYR A 560 4.47 -18.69 -20.13
CA TYR A 560 4.68 -17.40 -19.42
C TYR A 560 6.17 -17.07 -19.24
N VAL A 561 6.92 -17.21 -20.33
CA VAL A 561 8.36 -17.04 -20.35
C VAL A 561 8.78 -15.86 -21.22
N VAL A 562 9.90 -15.26 -20.86
CA VAL A 562 10.67 -14.36 -21.73
C VAL A 562 11.79 -15.19 -22.35
N TYR A 563 11.89 -15.14 -23.67
CA TYR A 563 12.91 -15.83 -24.44
C TYR A 563 13.71 -14.83 -25.27
N LEU A 564 14.93 -15.23 -25.60
CA LEU A 564 15.71 -14.57 -26.64
C LEU A 564 15.76 -15.44 -27.89
N LEU A 565 15.81 -14.80 -29.04
CA LEU A 565 16.23 -15.40 -30.30
C LEU A 565 17.61 -14.85 -30.66
N LYS A 566 18.52 -15.75 -31.04
CA LYS A 566 19.86 -15.40 -31.47
C LYS A 566 19.98 -15.59 -32.97
N CYS A 567 20.34 -14.50 -33.65
CA CYS A 567 20.64 -14.47 -35.07
C CYS A 567 22.09 -14.95 -35.33
N PRO A 568 22.40 -15.56 -36.49
CA PRO A 568 23.77 -15.92 -36.86
C PRO A 568 24.74 -14.73 -36.86
N CYS A 569 24.28 -13.54 -37.22
CA CYS A 569 25.07 -12.29 -37.19
C CYS A 569 25.35 -11.77 -35.76
N GLY A 570 24.84 -12.44 -34.72
CA GLY A 570 25.06 -12.07 -33.32
C GLY A 570 24.00 -11.15 -32.70
N LEU A 571 23.12 -10.55 -33.51
CA LEU A 571 22.00 -9.75 -33.00
C LEU A 571 20.98 -10.61 -32.25
N ILE A 572 20.38 -10.01 -31.23
CA ILE A 572 19.41 -10.66 -30.35
C ILE A 572 18.05 -9.98 -30.49
N TYR A 573 17.00 -10.80 -30.51
CA TYR A 573 15.62 -10.40 -30.29
C TYR A 573 15.17 -10.91 -28.92
N VAL A 574 14.49 -10.08 -28.13
CA VAL A 574 13.79 -10.51 -26.91
C VAL A 574 12.31 -10.53 -27.18
N GLY A 575 11.64 -11.59 -26.75
CA GLY A 575 10.19 -11.72 -26.82
C GLY A 575 9.63 -12.49 -25.64
N GLU A 576 8.31 -12.54 -25.60
CA GLU A 576 7.49 -13.09 -24.54
C GLU A 576 6.46 -14.09 -25.07
N THR A 577 5.96 -14.98 -24.22
CA THR A 577 4.83 -15.84 -24.61
C THR A 577 4.08 -16.40 -23.41
N THR A 578 2.75 -16.40 -23.49
CA THR A 578 1.87 -17.12 -22.56
C THR A 578 1.69 -18.59 -22.97
N GLN A 579 1.94 -18.92 -24.25
CA GLN A 579 1.86 -20.28 -24.79
C GLN A 579 3.17 -21.05 -24.59
N LYS A 580 3.21 -22.32 -24.98
CA LYS A 580 4.45 -23.11 -24.98
C LYS A 580 5.47 -22.45 -25.91
N VAL A 581 6.70 -22.20 -25.44
CA VAL A 581 7.74 -21.51 -26.24
C VAL A 581 8.00 -22.17 -27.60
N LYS A 582 7.85 -23.49 -27.71
CA LYS A 582 7.95 -24.20 -29.01
C LYS A 582 6.94 -23.70 -30.05
N ASN A 583 5.70 -23.40 -29.64
CA ASN A 583 4.67 -22.92 -30.55
C ASN A 583 5.00 -21.51 -31.03
N ARG A 584 5.48 -20.65 -30.13
CA ARG A 584 5.94 -19.30 -30.47
C ARG A 584 7.16 -19.34 -31.41
N PHE A 585 8.09 -20.26 -31.18
CA PHE A 585 9.25 -20.43 -32.06
C PHE A 585 8.88 -20.96 -33.45
N ILE A 586 7.92 -21.89 -33.55
CA ILE A 586 7.37 -22.36 -34.83
C ILE A 586 6.73 -21.20 -35.60
N LYS A 587 6.01 -20.31 -34.91
CA LYS A 587 5.45 -19.09 -35.52
C LYS A 587 6.54 -18.21 -36.13
N HIS A 588 7.61 -17.90 -35.37
CA HIS A 588 8.76 -17.14 -35.90
C HIS A 588 9.38 -17.79 -37.14
N ARG A 589 9.57 -19.12 -37.13
CA ARG A 589 10.03 -19.88 -38.30
C ARG A 589 9.05 -19.73 -39.47
N SER A 590 7.76 -19.91 -39.24
CA SER A 590 6.75 -19.74 -40.28
C SER A 590 6.76 -18.34 -40.87
N ASP A 591 6.86 -17.30 -40.04
CA ASP A 591 6.85 -15.90 -40.48
C ASP A 591 8.09 -15.56 -41.34
N ILE A 592 9.27 -16.15 -41.02
CA ILE A 592 10.47 -16.08 -41.89
C ILE A 592 10.21 -16.77 -43.23
N ARG A 593 9.67 -18.00 -43.20
CA ARG A 593 9.39 -18.80 -44.41
C ARG A 593 8.37 -18.13 -45.32
N THR A 594 7.34 -17.51 -44.76
CA THR A 594 6.27 -16.81 -45.50
C THR A 594 6.61 -15.35 -45.78
N LYS A 595 7.85 -14.91 -45.52
CA LYS A 595 8.36 -13.57 -45.84
C LYS A 595 7.54 -12.40 -45.27
N LYS A 596 7.10 -12.50 -44.02
CA LYS A 596 6.35 -11.44 -43.32
C LYS A 596 7.25 -10.30 -42.84
N ILE A 597 7.64 -9.42 -43.76
CA ILE A 597 8.56 -8.30 -43.53
C ILE A 597 8.02 -7.24 -42.57
N GLU A 598 6.73 -7.27 -42.24
CA GLU A 598 6.15 -6.42 -41.19
C GLU A 598 6.75 -6.73 -39.81
N PHE A 599 7.31 -7.94 -39.59
CA PHE A 599 7.97 -8.31 -38.35
C PHE A 599 9.49 -8.18 -38.43
N PRO A 600 10.16 -7.75 -37.34
CA PRO A 600 11.60 -7.49 -37.35
C PRO A 600 12.48 -8.70 -37.65
N VAL A 601 12.15 -9.85 -37.07
CA VAL A 601 12.98 -11.06 -37.19
C VAL A 601 12.94 -11.61 -38.63
N PRO A 602 11.76 -11.80 -39.26
CA PRO A 602 11.68 -12.13 -40.68
C PRO A 602 12.36 -11.13 -41.61
N GLU A 603 12.09 -9.83 -41.46
CA GLU A 603 12.71 -8.78 -42.28
C GLU A 603 14.24 -8.88 -42.23
N HIS A 604 14.81 -8.99 -41.04
CA HIS A 604 16.26 -9.11 -40.86
C HIS A 604 16.83 -10.38 -41.51
N PHE A 605 16.18 -11.52 -41.33
CA PHE A 605 16.64 -12.78 -41.91
C PHE A 605 16.65 -12.74 -43.44
N ILE A 606 15.64 -12.13 -44.04
CA ILE A 606 15.53 -11.98 -45.50
C ILE A 606 16.59 -11.00 -46.01
N ARG A 607 16.71 -9.83 -45.37
CA ARG A 607 17.65 -8.78 -45.78
C ARG A 607 19.11 -9.25 -45.68
N CYS A 608 19.44 -10.04 -44.67
CA CYS A 608 20.79 -10.57 -44.47
C CYS A 608 21.04 -11.94 -45.12
N GLY A 609 20.04 -12.52 -45.80
CA GLY A 609 20.17 -13.83 -46.45
C GLY A 609 20.46 -15.00 -45.50
N HIS A 610 19.97 -14.93 -44.26
CA HIS A 610 20.17 -15.98 -43.26
C HIS A 610 19.21 -17.17 -43.45
N ASP A 611 19.69 -18.37 -43.14
CA ASP A 611 18.87 -19.57 -43.22
C ASP A 611 18.05 -19.80 -41.93
N ILE A 612 16.80 -20.22 -42.10
CA ILE A 612 15.85 -20.45 -41.01
C ILE A 612 16.32 -21.52 -40.02
N SER A 613 17.10 -22.50 -40.48
CA SER A 613 17.67 -23.56 -39.64
C SER A 613 18.75 -23.03 -38.71
N GLN A 614 19.27 -21.81 -38.92
CA GLN A 614 20.30 -21.19 -38.10
C GLN A 614 19.72 -20.37 -36.93
N LEU A 615 18.41 -20.07 -36.95
CA LEU A 615 17.74 -19.39 -35.83
C LEU A 615 17.81 -20.27 -34.57
N ARG A 616 18.28 -19.69 -33.46
CA ARG A 616 18.37 -20.36 -32.15
C ARG A 616 17.57 -19.58 -31.10
N TYR A 617 17.10 -20.28 -30.06
CA TYR A 617 16.38 -19.62 -28.97
C TYR A 617 16.80 -20.14 -27.59
N GLN A 618 16.62 -19.29 -26.57
CA GLN A 618 16.85 -19.63 -25.16
C GLN A 618 15.77 -18.97 -24.30
N VAL A 619 15.24 -19.70 -23.31
CA VAL A 619 14.42 -19.06 -22.27
C VAL A 619 15.35 -18.45 -21.23
N ILE A 620 15.13 -17.18 -20.91
CA ILE A 620 16.00 -16.44 -19.99
C ILE A 620 15.32 -16.12 -18.66
N ASP A 621 13.99 -16.18 -18.63
CA ASP A 621 13.21 -15.74 -17.47
C ASP A 621 11.76 -16.23 -17.56
N GLU A 622 11.07 -16.28 -16.42
CA GLU A 622 9.65 -16.65 -16.34
C GLU A 622 8.88 -15.75 -15.38
N VAL A 623 7.57 -15.66 -15.59
CA VAL A 623 6.65 -15.17 -14.57
C VAL A 623 5.96 -16.38 -13.96
N PRO A 624 6.23 -16.74 -12.68
CA PRO A 624 5.59 -17.89 -12.06
C PRO A 624 4.08 -17.69 -11.94
N LYS A 625 3.34 -18.79 -11.70
CA LYS A 625 1.90 -18.70 -11.40
C LYS A 625 1.72 -17.87 -10.13
N LEU A 626 0.79 -16.93 -10.17
CA LEU A 626 0.52 -16.03 -9.05
C LEU A 626 -0.44 -16.74 -8.08
N THR A 627 -0.01 -16.96 -6.83
CA THR A 627 -0.81 -17.65 -5.80
C THR A 627 -2.05 -16.87 -5.39
N ARG A 628 -1.96 -15.54 -5.43
CA ARG A 628 -3.05 -14.62 -5.05
C ARG A 628 -3.81 -14.05 -6.25
N GLY A 629 -3.61 -14.55 -7.47
CA GLY A 629 -4.14 -13.92 -8.67
C GLY A 629 -3.36 -12.66 -9.09
N GLY A 630 -4.01 -11.75 -9.80
CA GLY A 630 -3.37 -10.58 -10.43
C GLY A 630 -2.98 -10.78 -11.90
N ASP A 631 -2.52 -9.70 -12.52
CA ASP A 631 -2.28 -9.66 -13.97
C ASP A 631 -0.89 -10.24 -14.34
N ARG A 632 -0.85 -11.56 -14.53
CA ARG A 632 0.36 -12.31 -14.91
C ARG A 632 0.89 -11.89 -16.28
N GLU A 633 0.02 -11.49 -17.21
CA GLU A 633 0.42 -11.06 -18.55
C GLU A 633 1.06 -9.67 -18.52
N LYS A 634 0.51 -8.72 -17.76
CA LYS A 634 1.13 -7.42 -17.54
C LYS A 634 2.51 -7.56 -16.87
N LEU A 635 2.67 -8.48 -15.93
CA LEU A 635 3.98 -8.81 -15.36
C LEU A 635 4.94 -9.39 -16.41
N LEU A 636 4.45 -10.26 -17.29
CA LEU A 636 5.26 -10.84 -18.37
C LEU A 636 5.76 -9.76 -19.33
N LYS A 637 4.88 -8.86 -19.79
CA LYS A 637 5.26 -7.71 -20.62
C LYS A 637 6.29 -6.80 -19.94
N ARG A 638 6.13 -6.54 -18.63
CA ARG A 638 7.13 -5.78 -17.85
C ARG A 638 8.50 -6.48 -17.81
N ARG A 639 8.53 -7.81 -17.71
CA ARG A 639 9.79 -8.58 -17.73
C ARG A 639 10.43 -8.58 -19.11
N GLU A 640 9.65 -8.70 -20.17
CA GLU A 640 10.12 -8.55 -21.54
C GLU A 640 10.78 -7.19 -21.76
N LEU A 641 10.10 -6.10 -21.44
CA LEU A 641 10.62 -4.75 -21.55
C LEU A 641 11.90 -4.57 -20.74
N TYR A 642 11.94 -5.08 -19.51
CA TYR A 642 13.16 -5.08 -18.70
C TYR A 642 14.33 -5.72 -19.46
N TRP A 643 14.12 -6.88 -20.09
CA TRP A 643 15.18 -7.58 -20.82
C TRP A 643 15.54 -6.91 -22.15
N ILE A 644 14.58 -6.34 -22.89
CA ILE A 644 14.84 -5.55 -24.10
C ILE A 644 15.81 -4.40 -23.79
N HIS A 645 15.54 -3.66 -22.72
CA HIS A 645 16.40 -2.55 -22.28
C HIS A 645 17.72 -3.05 -21.70
N HIS A 646 17.67 -4.08 -20.83
CA HIS A 646 18.86 -4.59 -20.15
C HIS A 646 19.87 -5.24 -21.11
N LEU A 647 19.41 -5.81 -22.23
CA LEU A 647 20.27 -6.40 -23.26
C LEU A 647 20.51 -5.48 -24.46
N ASN A 648 19.92 -4.28 -24.46
CA ASN A 648 19.98 -3.30 -25.54
C ASN A 648 19.66 -3.94 -26.90
N THR A 649 18.48 -4.56 -27.01
CA THR A 649 18.06 -5.28 -28.21
C THR A 649 17.20 -4.45 -29.16
N LEU A 650 17.01 -3.15 -28.89
CA LEU A 650 16.37 -2.24 -29.83
C LEU A 650 17.27 -1.97 -31.04
N PHE A 651 16.66 -1.83 -32.20
CA PHE A 651 17.34 -1.43 -33.43
C PHE A 651 18.04 -0.06 -33.23
N PRO A 652 19.29 0.12 -33.71
CA PRO A 652 20.08 -0.77 -34.57
C PRO A 652 20.93 -1.82 -33.84
N HIS A 653 20.94 -1.82 -32.50
CA HIS A 653 21.82 -2.67 -31.69
C HIS A 653 21.28 -4.09 -31.46
N GLY A 654 20.01 -4.33 -31.75
CA GLY A 654 19.38 -5.65 -31.80
C GLY A 654 18.23 -5.68 -32.80
N LEU A 655 17.33 -6.65 -32.62
CA LEU A 655 16.25 -6.91 -33.57
C LEU A 655 14.89 -6.32 -33.14
N ASN A 656 14.68 -5.90 -31.90
CA ASN A 656 13.42 -5.29 -31.48
C ASN A 656 13.26 -3.90 -32.15
N ARG A 657 12.10 -3.58 -32.75
CA ARG A 657 11.87 -2.26 -33.38
C ARG A 657 11.43 -1.20 -32.37
N GLU A 658 10.47 -1.55 -31.53
CA GLU A 658 9.83 -0.64 -30.57
C GLU A 658 9.69 -1.31 -29.21
N SER A 659 9.49 -0.49 -28.18
CA SER A 659 9.17 -0.93 -26.83
C SER A 659 7.94 -0.18 -26.32
N ASP A 660 6.82 -0.89 -26.17
CA ASP A 660 5.59 -0.34 -25.60
C ASP A 660 5.71 -0.22 -24.07
N LEU A 661 5.69 1.00 -23.53
CA LEU A 661 5.75 1.25 -22.09
C LEU A 661 4.40 1.18 -21.37
N SER A 662 3.30 0.96 -22.09
CA SER A 662 1.94 0.81 -21.53
C SER A 662 1.85 -0.17 -20.35
N PRO A 663 2.65 -1.25 -20.25
CA PRO A 663 2.59 -2.14 -19.08
C PRO A 663 3.03 -1.47 -17.77
N PHE A 664 3.78 -0.37 -17.82
CA PHE A 664 4.21 0.38 -16.62
C PHE A 664 3.27 1.52 -16.22
N LEU A 665 2.39 1.93 -17.15
CA LEU A 665 1.23 2.78 -16.89
C LEU A 665 0.11 1.95 -16.23
#